data_AF-A0A178ZWX1-F1
#
_entry.id   AF-A0A178ZWX1-F1
#
_cell.length_a   1.000
_cell.length_b   1.000
_cell.length_c   1.000
_cell.angle_alpha   90.00
_cell.angle_beta   90.00
_cell.angle_gamma   90.00
#
_symmetry.space_group_name_H-M   'P 1'
#
loop_
_entity.id
_entity.type
_entity.pdbx_description
1 polymer ?
#
loop_
_entity_poly.entity_id
_entity_poly.type
_entity_poly.pdbx_seq_one_letter_code
_entity_poly.pdbx_strand_id
1 'polypeptide(L)'
;MGKQGGRAEQNYPKHPFLLSADEIVNHLETRLDWGLSDAQVQQYQQKYGPNRLEGDGGVSWYAILGKQISNAMILVLVLAMALSYGVEDFVEGAVITAVIVLNVVIGFYQEFQAEKKMDALRSLSSPSAAVVRGGNEMTIPSAEVVPGDIVSIKTGDTVPADLRLFEVMNLECDEAILTGEALPVAKEVEFEDKHGIAKEELGLGDRLNIAYSSSTVTKGRGRGIVVFTGMSTAIGGIAASMQGKRRKPNRSMSRKKYGRMQPVKGGALRTYDGVRKFLGLTGGTPLQIKLSKLAYVLFGCAILLAIIVFGVNRFNVTNEVAIYAISTGIAIIPESLIAVLTITMVVGMTQMRKRKVVVRQLSALEALGGVTNICSDKTGTLTQGKMVTRKAWIPGVGIYSVENSNNASDPTEGTITLGKAPKSRQEVEAEKLAREEAFDRKRSTAGISFDLPSEKQKLWNDPEKGTKKSESDVKSNPEVTPELQAFLESAALCNLASVRKVAEDGQEEKWKTTGDPTEIALQVFSHRFNYGKKTLEENGWTQKMEYPFDSSIKRMSVVYTKPGMDQSVIFTKGAVERIIDLCTAVGVDEHEQAMTASLKEAILEQMTFLAEQGLRVLAIARKFTTMEIEEHSDVDRSLVEKDLCLLGLAGLYDPPRLETKAAVQACTTAGITVSMLTGDHPSTATAIAKEVGIIPKNMGTLPADVAAAIVKTATEFDRMSEAEIDALPTLPLVVARCAPETKVRMIEALHRRNKFAAMTGDGVNDSPSLKLADVGIAMGLNGSDVAKSASDIVLTDDNFASIVNAVEEGRRMFDNIQRFVLHLLTSNVGEVILLICGLGFQDDTGFSVFPLSPLQILWINMLTSSFPAFGLGREKASPDVMERPPHDNKKGVFTWELITDMLVYGTIQGTCCLMTFVFIVYGPGPDGLGQDCNRTYNDTCDVVFRARAAVFAELTWLILISAWEFKALRRSMFRINAHDTRAFPFFHDIWENQFLFWSVVIGALSVFPAVYIPGLNTSVFKHKGISWEWAPAVVCVFVFVSGMEAWKYVKRAAGWFKEEETEGMKGRRPGHAAGAALSLRQGFFTMTRSFTKSKSEEKQRVPTARALEDGAKTGRAPVVLPRVREDV
;
A
#
# COMPACT_ATOMS: atom_id res chain seq x y z
N MET A 1 2.15 23.43 -33.53
CA MET A 1 0.79 23.15 -34.03
C MET A 1 0.90 22.16 -35.19
N GLY A 2 0.76 20.87 -34.92
CA GLY A 2 0.46 19.86 -35.93
C GLY A 2 -0.85 19.22 -35.51
N LYS A 3 -1.91 19.35 -36.32
CA LYS A 3 -3.18 18.66 -36.08
C LYS A 3 -2.88 17.16 -36.10
N GLN A 4 -3.07 16.48 -34.96
CA GLN A 4 -3.15 15.02 -34.92
C GLN A 4 -4.21 14.60 -35.94
N GLY A 5 -3.87 13.63 -36.80
CA GLY A 5 -4.79 13.09 -37.80
C GLY A 5 -6.10 12.69 -37.14
N GLY A 6 -7.22 13.10 -37.74
CA GLY A 6 -8.56 12.77 -37.24
C GLY A 6 -8.71 11.25 -37.17
N ARG A 7 -9.07 10.73 -35.99
CA ARG A 7 -9.42 9.32 -35.80
C ARG A 7 -10.66 9.01 -36.63
N ALA A 8 -10.71 7.84 -37.25
CA ALA A 8 -11.90 7.40 -37.98
C ALA A 8 -13.05 7.15 -36.98
N GLU A 9 -14.21 7.74 -37.22
CA GLU A 9 -15.42 7.48 -36.41
C GLU A 9 -15.89 6.03 -36.60
N GLN A 10 -16.23 5.37 -35.49
CA GLN A 10 -16.78 4.01 -35.45
C GLN A 10 -18.28 4.07 -35.79
N ASN A 11 -18.60 4.35 -37.06
CA ASN A 11 -19.98 4.46 -37.52
C ASN A 11 -20.49 3.11 -38.04
N TYR A 12 -21.63 2.67 -37.51
CA TYR A 12 -22.36 1.48 -37.93
C TYR A 12 -23.67 1.88 -38.66
N PRO A 13 -24.18 1.07 -39.60
CA PRO A 13 -25.42 1.38 -40.34
C PRO A 13 -26.65 1.48 -39.43
N LYS A 14 -26.68 0.70 -38.35
CA LYS A 14 -27.60 0.81 -37.21
C LYS A 14 -26.78 0.62 -35.93
N HIS A 15 -27.27 1.06 -34.78
CA HIS A 15 -26.54 0.86 -33.53
C HIS A 15 -26.29 -0.65 -33.31
N PRO A 16 -25.07 -1.07 -32.88
CA PRO A 16 -24.74 -2.48 -32.69
C PRO A 16 -25.66 -3.33 -31.80
N PHE A 17 -26.52 -2.74 -30.96
CA PHE A 17 -27.50 -3.53 -30.18
C PHE A 17 -28.67 -4.03 -31.05
N LEU A 18 -28.90 -3.40 -32.21
CA LEU A 18 -29.96 -3.75 -33.16
C LEU A 18 -29.50 -4.74 -34.23
N LEU A 19 -28.20 -4.97 -34.35
CA LEU A 19 -27.61 -5.87 -35.34
C LEU A 19 -27.46 -7.28 -34.75
N SER A 20 -27.58 -8.29 -35.61
CA SER A 20 -27.25 -9.66 -35.22
C SER A 20 -25.73 -9.82 -35.06
N ALA A 21 -25.30 -10.86 -34.33
CA ALA A 21 -23.87 -11.15 -34.19
C ALA A 21 -23.20 -11.37 -35.56
N ASP A 22 -23.88 -12.06 -36.48
CA ASP A 22 -23.36 -12.34 -37.83
C ASP A 22 -23.19 -11.08 -38.70
N GLU A 23 -24.10 -10.11 -38.58
CA GLU A 23 -23.97 -8.82 -39.28
C GLU A 23 -22.75 -8.03 -38.80
N ILE A 24 -22.47 -8.07 -37.49
CA ILE A 24 -21.31 -7.42 -36.89
C ILE A 24 -20.01 -8.15 -37.29
N VAL A 25 -20.03 -9.49 -37.32
CA VAL A 25 -18.92 -10.32 -37.79
C VAL A 25 -18.54 -9.97 -39.23
N ASN A 26 -19.53 -9.83 -40.12
CA ASN A 26 -19.31 -9.43 -41.51
C ASN A 26 -18.81 -7.99 -41.64
N HIS A 27 -19.33 -7.06 -40.83
CA HIS A 27 -18.91 -5.65 -40.87
C HIS A 27 -17.49 -5.42 -40.33
N LEU A 28 -17.06 -6.20 -39.34
CA LEU A 28 -15.75 -6.09 -38.70
C LEU A 28 -14.73 -7.13 -39.21
N GLU A 29 -15.09 -7.90 -40.24
CA GLU A 29 -14.23 -8.93 -40.87
C GLU A 29 -13.55 -9.88 -39.86
N THR A 30 -14.27 -10.27 -38.81
CA THR A 30 -13.78 -11.13 -37.71
C THR A 30 -14.34 -12.56 -37.82
N ARG A 31 -13.86 -13.51 -37.01
CA ARG A 31 -14.36 -14.91 -36.96
C ARG A 31 -14.60 -15.33 -35.52
N LEU A 32 -15.78 -15.86 -35.19
CA LEU A 32 -16.20 -16.17 -33.80
C LEU A 32 -15.25 -17.13 -33.04
N ASP A 33 -14.69 -18.13 -33.72
CA ASP A 33 -13.85 -19.14 -33.08
C ASP A 33 -12.35 -18.80 -33.15
N TRP A 34 -11.93 -18.06 -34.18
CA TRP A 34 -10.52 -17.80 -34.47
C TRP A 34 -10.08 -16.38 -34.06
N GLY A 35 -11.01 -15.43 -33.93
CA GLY A 35 -10.72 -14.03 -33.67
C GLY A 35 -10.01 -13.32 -34.82
N LEU A 36 -9.44 -12.14 -34.53
CA LEU A 36 -8.65 -11.37 -35.48
C LEU A 36 -7.23 -11.95 -35.66
N SER A 37 -6.64 -11.71 -36.83
CA SER A 37 -5.21 -11.97 -37.09
C SER A 37 -4.32 -10.81 -36.65
N ASP A 38 -3.05 -11.09 -36.31
CA ASP A 38 -2.10 -10.05 -35.87
C ASP A 38 -1.92 -8.90 -36.88
N ALA A 39 -2.02 -9.21 -38.18
CA ALA A 39 -1.97 -8.20 -39.24
C ALA A 39 -3.19 -7.26 -39.22
N GLN A 40 -4.41 -7.82 -39.04
CA GLN A 40 -5.63 -7.03 -38.93
C GLN A 40 -5.63 -6.17 -37.66
N VAL A 41 -5.12 -6.71 -36.54
CA VAL A 41 -4.99 -5.97 -35.29
C VAL A 41 -4.13 -4.72 -35.48
N GLN A 42 -2.95 -4.83 -36.10
CA GLN A 42 -2.09 -3.67 -36.36
C GLN A 42 -2.78 -2.64 -37.26
N GLN A 43 -3.50 -3.08 -38.29
CA GLN A 43 -4.27 -2.20 -39.19
C GLN A 43 -5.39 -1.46 -38.43
N TYR A 44 -6.15 -2.16 -37.61
CA TYR A 44 -7.27 -1.58 -36.85
C TYR A 44 -6.77 -0.66 -35.73
N GLN A 45 -5.63 -0.96 -35.13
CA GLN A 45 -5.01 -0.10 -34.12
C GLN A 45 -4.51 1.22 -34.73
N GLN A 46 -4.02 1.22 -35.98
CA GLN A 46 -3.70 2.44 -36.71
C GLN A 46 -4.96 3.24 -37.11
N LYS A 47 -6.05 2.56 -37.47
CA LYS A 47 -7.31 3.18 -37.94
C LYS A 47 -8.12 3.81 -36.82
N TYR A 48 -8.37 3.08 -35.74
CA TYR A 48 -9.24 3.50 -34.63
C TYR A 48 -8.46 4.11 -33.46
N GLY A 49 -7.16 3.85 -33.37
CA GLY A 49 -6.33 4.27 -32.24
C GLY A 49 -6.47 3.35 -31.01
N PRO A 50 -5.74 3.65 -29.92
CA PRO A 50 -5.79 2.85 -28.70
C PRO A 50 -7.11 3.03 -27.94
N ASN A 51 -7.56 1.96 -27.28
CA ASN A 51 -8.75 1.97 -26.42
C ASN A 51 -8.48 2.73 -25.10
N ARG A 52 -8.51 4.07 -25.16
CA ARG A 52 -8.33 4.97 -24.01
C ARG A 52 -9.24 6.20 -24.11
N LEU A 53 -9.67 6.71 -22.96
CA LEU A 53 -10.44 7.95 -22.85
C LEU A 53 -9.53 9.18 -23.06
N GLU A 54 -10.07 10.25 -23.65
CA GLU A 54 -9.37 11.53 -23.79
C GLU A 54 -9.19 12.21 -22.42
N GLY A 55 -7.99 12.72 -22.16
CA GLY A 55 -7.61 13.31 -20.87
C GLY A 55 -6.79 12.39 -19.97
N ASP A 56 -6.72 11.09 -20.28
CA ASP A 56 -5.72 10.16 -19.74
C ASP A 56 -4.37 10.26 -20.51
N GLY A 57 -4.13 11.46 -21.06
CA GLY A 57 -3.01 11.76 -21.93
C GLY A 57 -1.72 11.90 -21.12
N GLY A 58 -0.64 11.38 -21.69
CA GLY A 58 0.69 11.47 -21.10
C GLY A 58 1.16 12.91 -20.90
N VAL A 59 2.20 13.03 -20.08
CA VAL A 59 2.89 14.26 -19.68
C VAL A 59 2.81 15.42 -20.69
N SER A 60 2.00 16.43 -20.38
CA SER A 60 1.93 17.66 -21.20
C SER A 60 3.09 18.60 -20.87
N TRP A 61 4.06 18.66 -21.78
CA TRP A 61 5.30 19.42 -21.55
C TRP A 61 5.08 20.91 -21.26
N TYR A 62 4.09 21.54 -21.90
CA TYR A 62 3.75 22.94 -21.66
C TYR A 62 3.24 23.19 -20.23
N ALA A 63 2.51 22.23 -19.65
CA ALA A 63 1.98 22.38 -18.30
C ALA A 63 3.10 22.31 -17.26
N ILE A 64 4.06 21.39 -17.43
CA ILE A 64 5.26 21.32 -16.57
C ILE A 64 6.08 22.60 -16.70
N LEU A 65 6.34 23.06 -17.93
CA LEU A 65 7.11 24.28 -18.15
C LEU A 65 6.44 25.49 -17.48
N GLY A 66 5.11 25.61 -17.61
CA GLY A 66 4.35 26.65 -16.93
C GLY A 66 4.43 26.57 -15.40
N LYS A 67 4.41 25.35 -14.84
CA LYS A 67 4.57 25.10 -13.39
C LYS A 67 5.96 25.48 -12.89
N GLN A 68 7.01 25.24 -13.68
CA GLN A 68 8.37 25.63 -13.33
C GLN A 68 8.52 27.15 -13.31
N ILE A 69 8.00 27.86 -14.33
CA ILE A 69 8.02 29.32 -14.38
C ILE A 69 7.22 29.94 -13.22
N SER A 70 6.13 29.30 -12.78
CA SER A 70 5.26 29.79 -11.71
C SER A 70 5.76 29.51 -10.29
N ASN A 71 6.93 28.90 -10.15
CA ASN A 71 7.53 28.61 -8.87
C ASN A 71 7.85 29.90 -8.10
N ALA A 72 7.45 29.97 -6.82
CA ALA A 72 7.66 31.12 -5.94
C ALA A 72 9.14 31.54 -5.86
N MET A 73 10.06 30.58 -5.90
CA MET A 73 11.50 30.84 -5.86
C MET A 73 12.01 31.55 -7.11
N ILE A 74 11.49 31.17 -8.28
CA ILE A 74 11.81 31.84 -9.55
C ILE A 74 11.23 33.26 -9.57
N LEU A 75 10.08 33.51 -8.93
CA LEU A 75 9.55 34.87 -8.80
C LEU A 75 10.50 35.80 -8.03
N VAL A 76 11.19 35.31 -6.98
CA VAL A 76 12.21 36.11 -6.29
C VAL A 76 13.36 36.42 -7.23
N LEU A 77 13.88 35.41 -7.94
CA LEU A 77 14.98 35.60 -8.89
C LEU A 77 14.60 36.57 -10.02
N VAL A 78 13.35 36.55 -10.50
CA VAL A 78 12.85 37.51 -11.48
C VAL A 78 12.77 38.93 -10.91
N LEU A 79 12.37 39.09 -9.64
CA LEU A 79 12.42 40.40 -8.96
C LEU A 79 13.86 40.87 -8.76
N ALA A 80 14.77 39.99 -8.36
CA ALA A 80 16.21 40.28 -8.23
C ALA A 80 16.83 40.67 -9.58
N MET A 81 16.49 39.94 -10.65
CA MET A 81 16.89 40.26 -12.03
C MET A 81 16.38 41.65 -12.45
N ALA A 82 15.10 41.96 -12.20
CA ALA A 82 14.52 43.26 -12.52
C ALA A 82 15.21 44.39 -11.74
N LEU A 83 15.52 44.17 -10.46
CA LEU A 83 16.21 45.14 -9.61
C LEU A 83 17.69 45.32 -10.05
N SER A 84 18.38 44.24 -10.41
CA SER A 84 19.76 44.28 -10.91
C SER A 84 19.87 45.07 -12.21
N TYR A 85 18.95 44.86 -13.17
CA TYR A 85 18.90 45.66 -14.39
C TYR A 85 18.51 47.12 -14.12
N GLY A 86 17.64 47.37 -13.14
CA GLY A 86 17.27 48.73 -12.72
C GLY A 86 18.41 49.52 -12.07
N VAL A 87 19.40 48.83 -11.51
CA VAL A 87 20.60 49.38 -10.86
C VAL A 87 21.77 49.54 -11.85
N GLU A 88 21.55 49.25 -13.13
CA GLU A 88 22.55 49.25 -14.21
C GLU A 88 23.71 48.27 -13.98
N ASP A 89 23.54 47.24 -13.14
CA ASP A 89 24.49 46.12 -13.03
C ASP A 89 24.12 45.03 -14.04
N PHE A 90 24.54 45.24 -15.29
CA PHE A 90 24.23 44.33 -16.40
C PHE A 90 24.93 42.97 -16.29
N VAL A 91 26.08 42.90 -15.61
CA VAL A 91 26.81 41.64 -15.43
C VAL A 91 26.03 40.73 -14.50
N GLU A 92 25.64 41.24 -13.33
CA GLU A 92 24.86 40.48 -12.37
C GLU A 92 23.48 40.12 -12.92
N GLY A 93 22.78 41.07 -13.57
CA GLY A 93 21.48 40.84 -14.19
C GLY A 93 21.52 39.76 -15.29
N ALA A 94 22.58 39.74 -16.11
CA ALA A 94 22.76 38.70 -17.13
C ALA A 94 23.00 37.32 -16.52
N VAL A 95 23.77 37.22 -15.43
CA VAL A 95 24.00 35.93 -14.78
C VAL A 95 22.75 35.42 -14.07
N ILE A 96 22.00 36.26 -13.37
CA ILE A 96 20.72 35.88 -12.76
C ILE A 96 19.75 35.39 -13.84
N THR A 97 19.69 36.07 -14.98
CA THR A 97 18.87 35.64 -16.13
C THR A 97 19.31 34.25 -16.62
N ALA A 98 20.61 34.02 -16.78
CA ALA A 98 21.14 32.72 -17.19
C ALA A 98 20.81 31.61 -16.18
N VAL A 99 20.89 31.90 -14.87
CA VAL A 99 20.52 30.97 -13.79
C VAL A 99 19.03 30.66 -13.81
N ILE A 100 18.16 31.65 -14.00
CA ILE A 100 16.71 31.42 -14.14
C ILE A 100 16.44 30.49 -15.32
N VAL A 101 17.02 30.76 -16.48
CA VAL A 101 16.84 29.92 -17.68
C VAL A 101 17.37 28.51 -17.43
N LEU A 102 18.57 28.38 -16.85
CA LEU A 102 19.19 27.10 -16.56
C LEU A 102 18.36 26.29 -15.56
N ASN A 103 17.90 26.90 -14.47
CA ASN A 103 17.06 26.27 -13.46
C ASN A 103 15.70 25.86 -14.02
N VAL A 104 15.06 26.69 -14.84
CA VAL A 104 13.80 26.34 -15.51
C VAL A 104 14.00 25.18 -16.47
N VAL A 105 15.08 25.17 -17.26
CA VAL A 105 15.40 24.10 -18.22
C VAL A 105 15.74 22.79 -17.51
N ILE A 106 16.63 22.83 -16.52
CA ILE A 106 17.03 21.65 -15.73
C ILE A 106 15.81 21.12 -14.97
N GLY A 107 15.06 21.99 -14.28
CA GLY A 107 13.85 21.62 -13.54
C GLY A 107 12.78 21.01 -14.46
N PHE A 108 12.52 21.63 -15.62
CA PHE A 108 11.62 21.08 -16.64
C PHE A 108 12.10 19.72 -17.13
N TYR A 109 13.38 19.57 -17.48
CA TYR A 109 13.93 18.30 -17.98
C TYR A 109 13.83 17.19 -16.93
N GLN A 110 14.18 17.50 -15.68
CA GLN A 110 14.11 16.56 -14.57
C GLN A 110 12.68 16.14 -14.26
N GLU A 111 11.74 17.08 -14.17
CA GLU A 111 10.33 16.78 -13.89
C GLU A 111 9.68 16.05 -15.06
N PHE A 112 9.99 16.42 -16.30
CA PHE A 112 9.50 15.73 -17.49
C PHE A 112 10.01 14.28 -17.57
N GLN A 113 11.30 14.04 -17.32
CA GLN A 113 11.87 12.69 -17.29
C GLN A 113 11.32 11.86 -16.12
N ALA A 114 11.13 12.48 -14.96
CA ALA A 114 10.50 11.87 -13.81
C ALA A 114 9.07 11.43 -14.14
N GLU A 115 8.25 12.33 -14.67
CA GLU A 115 6.84 12.07 -14.99
C GLU A 115 6.69 11.04 -16.11
N LYS A 116 7.57 11.06 -17.13
CA LYS A 116 7.59 10.02 -18.18
C LYS A 116 7.92 8.63 -17.62
N LYS A 117 8.89 8.56 -16.70
CA LYS A 117 9.22 7.29 -16.01
C LYS A 117 8.04 6.84 -15.15
N MET A 118 7.33 7.76 -14.53
CA MET A 118 6.14 7.45 -13.73
C MET A 118 4.97 6.93 -14.58
N ASP A 119 4.67 7.58 -15.71
CA ASP A 119 3.60 7.15 -16.62
C ASP A 119 3.84 5.72 -17.12
N ALA A 120 5.09 5.39 -17.47
CA ALA A 120 5.47 4.03 -17.88
C ALA A 120 5.29 2.99 -16.75
N LEU A 121 5.48 3.39 -15.49
CA LEU A 121 5.23 2.51 -14.34
C LEU A 121 3.74 2.32 -14.09
N ARG A 122 2.94 3.39 -14.23
CA ARG A 122 1.49 3.35 -14.06
C ARG A 122 0.81 2.48 -15.11
N SER A 123 1.31 2.50 -16.35
CA SER A 123 0.75 1.67 -17.44
C SER A 123 0.89 0.16 -17.23
N LEU A 124 1.80 -0.30 -16.36
CA LEU A 124 1.93 -1.72 -15.99
C LEU A 124 0.79 -2.24 -15.11
N SER A 125 -0.03 -1.33 -14.54
CA SER A 125 -1.19 -1.65 -13.70
C SER A 125 -2.53 -1.44 -14.41
N SER A 126 -2.50 -1.16 -15.72
CA SER A 126 -3.71 -0.96 -16.51
C SER A 126 -4.54 -2.26 -16.58
N PRO A 127 -5.88 -2.16 -16.62
CA PRO A 127 -6.76 -3.33 -16.76
C PRO A 127 -6.39 -4.20 -17.96
N SER A 128 -6.61 -5.50 -17.83
CA SER A 128 -6.31 -6.49 -18.86
C SER A 128 -7.59 -7.01 -19.51
N ALA A 129 -7.48 -7.52 -20.73
CA ALA A 129 -8.58 -8.12 -21.47
C ALA A 129 -8.15 -9.53 -21.93
N ALA A 130 -8.97 -10.53 -21.66
CA ALA A 130 -8.83 -11.86 -22.24
C ALA A 130 -9.44 -11.84 -23.65
N VAL A 131 -8.58 -11.88 -24.67
CA VAL A 131 -8.99 -11.85 -26.08
C VAL A 131 -8.64 -13.15 -26.78
N VAL A 132 -9.45 -13.53 -27.76
CA VAL A 132 -9.14 -14.61 -28.69
C VAL A 132 -8.57 -14.00 -29.97
N ARG A 133 -7.31 -14.32 -30.29
CA ARG A 133 -6.62 -13.91 -31.52
C ARG A 133 -5.89 -15.11 -32.12
N GLY A 134 -6.05 -15.33 -33.42
CA GLY A 134 -5.44 -16.47 -34.11
C GLY A 134 -5.82 -17.85 -33.54
N GLY A 135 -7.01 -17.99 -32.94
CA GLY A 135 -7.49 -19.23 -32.30
C GLY A 135 -6.96 -19.48 -30.88
N ASN A 136 -6.10 -18.61 -30.37
CA ASN A 136 -5.53 -18.72 -29.02
C ASN A 136 -6.14 -17.66 -28.10
N GLU A 137 -6.47 -18.07 -26.87
CA GLU A 137 -6.88 -17.15 -25.81
C GLU A 137 -5.63 -16.54 -25.17
N MET A 138 -5.52 -15.22 -25.21
CA MET A 138 -4.39 -14.46 -24.68
C MET A 138 -4.87 -13.25 -23.86
N THR A 139 -4.13 -12.93 -22.81
CA THR A 139 -4.42 -11.75 -21.98
C THR A 139 -3.57 -10.57 -22.45
N ILE A 140 -4.22 -9.51 -22.93
CA ILE A 140 -3.57 -8.28 -23.42
C ILE A 140 -3.96 -7.07 -22.57
N PRO A 141 -3.19 -5.97 -22.59
CA PRO A 141 -3.62 -4.71 -21.98
C PRO A 141 -4.91 -4.18 -22.64
N SER A 142 -5.87 -3.70 -21.85
CA SER A 142 -7.15 -3.17 -22.36
C SER A 142 -6.98 -2.05 -23.39
N ALA A 143 -5.88 -1.28 -23.31
CA ALA A 143 -5.54 -0.23 -24.26
C ALA A 143 -5.23 -0.72 -25.69
N GLU A 144 -4.89 -2.00 -25.86
CA GLU A 144 -4.56 -2.64 -27.13
C GLU A 144 -5.74 -3.38 -27.76
N VAL A 145 -6.90 -3.39 -27.08
CA VAL A 145 -8.14 -3.96 -27.61
C VAL A 145 -8.63 -3.09 -28.77
N VAL A 146 -8.98 -3.74 -29.88
CA VAL A 146 -9.49 -3.06 -31.09
C VAL A 146 -10.91 -3.53 -31.41
N PRO A 147 -11.72 -2.71 -32.12
CA PRO A 147 -13.01 -3.17 -32.64
C PRO A 147 -12.85 -4.45 -33.48
N GLY A 148 -13.70 -5.45 -33.22
CA GLY A 148 -13.65 -6.76 -33.88
C GLY A 148 -12.90 -7.85 -33.11
N ASP A 149 -12.14 -7.50 -32.06
CA ASP A 149 -11.59 -8.50 -31.13
C ASP A 149 -12.73 -9.25 -30.43
N ILE A 150 -12.48 -10.52 -30.13
CA ILE A 150 -13.39 -11.35 -29.35
C ILE A 150 -12.88 -11.38 -27.93
N VAL A 151 -13.71 -10.90 -26.99
CA VAL A 151 -13.37 -10.83 -25.58
C VAL A 151 -14.14 -11.91 -24.84
N SER A 152 -13.44 -12.67 -24.02
CA SER A 152 -14.05 -13.54 -23.00
C SER A 152 -14.11 -12.78 -21.68
N ILE A 153 -15.28 -12.77 -21.05
CA ILE A 153 -15.50 -12.14 -19.75
C ILE A 153 -16.01 -13.16 -18.74
N LYS A 154 -15.46 -13.13 -17.53
CA LYS A 154 -15.87 -13.96 -16.40
C LYS A 154 -16.15 -13.07 -15.18
N THR A 155 -16.77 -13.67 -14.17
CA THR A 155 -17.04 -13.00 -12.89
C THR A 155 -15.77 -12.35 -12.31
N GLY A 156 -15.86 -11.06 -11.99
CA GLY A 156 -14.77 -10.23 -11.47
C GLY A 156 -13.99 -9.44 -12.52
N ASP A 157 -14.15 -9.74 -13.80
CA ASP A 157 -13.50 -8.98 -14.88
C ASP A 157 -14.21 -7.64 -15.10
N THR A 158 -13.42 -6.62 -15.44
CA THR A 158 -13.94 -5.35 -15.95
C THR A 158 -14.06 -5.46 -17.45
N VAL A 159 -15.24 -5.12 -17.98
CA VAL A 159 -15.50 -5.14 -19.41
C VAL A 159 -14.59 -4.09 -20.09
N PRO A 160 -13.68 -4.48 -21.00
CA PRO A 160 -12.61 -3.60 -21.47
C PRO A 160 -13.07 -2.54 -22.47
N ALA A 161 -14.13 -2.81 -23.21
CA ALA A 161 -14.69 -2.02 -24.30
C ALA A 161 -16.18 -2.37 -24.43
N ASP A 162 -16.99 -1.62 -25.17
CA ASP A 162 -18.39 -2.03 -25.34
C ASP A 162 -18.45 -3.31 -26.20
N LEU A 163 -19.08 -4.36 -25.67
CA LEU A 163 -19.15 -5.69 -26.28
C LEU A 163 -20.57 -6.01 -26.73
N ARG A 164 -20.72 -6.52 -27.94
CA ARG A 164 -21.93 -7.24 -28.36
C ARG A 164 -21.79 -8.70 -27.96
N LEU A 165 -22.64 -9.17 -27.06
CA LEU A 165 -22.61 -10.55 -26.56
C LEU A 165 -23.16 -11.51 -27.62
N PHE A 166 -22.51 -12.66 -27.81
CA PHE A 166 -23.03 -13.75 -28.65
C PHE A 166 -23.10 -15.08 -27.91
N GLU A 167 -22.44 -15.21 -26.76
CA GLU A 167 -22.50 -16.38 -25.89
C GLU A 167 -22.62 -15.91 -24.43
N VAL A 168 -23.64 -16.37 -23.71
CA VAL A 168 -23.93 -15.95 -22.33
C VAL A 168 -24.37 -17.14 -21.50
N MET A 169 -23.78 -17.31 -20.32
CA MET A 169 -24.17 -18.31 -19.33
C MET A 169 -24.39 -17.64 -17.96
N ASN A 170 -25.65 -17.37 -17.60
CA ASN A 170 -26.05 -16.68 -16.37
C ASN A 170 -25.24 -15.41 -16.08
N LEU A 171 -24.96 -14.62 -17.13
CA LEU A 171 -24.13 -13.42 -17.03
C LEU A 171 -24.95 -12.28 -16.41
N GLU A 172 -24.46 -11.74 -15.31
CA GLU A 172 -24.97 -10.51 -14.70
C GLU A 172 -23.84 -9.48 -14.65
N CYS A 173 -24.12 -8.27 -15.13
CA CYS A 173 -23.16 -7.16 -15.11
C CYS A 173 -23.67 -6.06 -14.18
N ASP A 174 -22.80 -5.56 -13.31
CA ASP A 174 -23.05 -4.32 -12.58
C ASP A 174 -22.71 -3.14 -13.49
N GLU A 175 -23.77 -2.40 -13.82
CA GLU A 175 -23.74 -1.24 -14.71
C GLU A 175 -24.08 0.05 -13.95
N ALA A 176 -24.02 0.04 -12.60
CA ALA A 176 -24.37 1.17 -11.74
C ALA A 176 -23.59 2.44 -12.09
N ILE A 177 -22.36 2.31 -12.59
CA ILE A 177 -21.52 3.44 -13.04
C ILE A 177 -22.17 4.21 -14.20
N LEU A 178 -22.94 3.51 -15.05
CA LEU A 178 -23.53 4.03 -16.28
C LEU A 178 -25.02 4.34 -16.12
N THR A 179 -25.78 3.44 -15.50
CA THR A 179 -27.25 3.53 -15.38
C THR A 179 -27.69 4.14 -14.06
N GLY A 180 -26.85 4.08 -13.02
CA GLY A 180 -27.20 4.48 -11.66
C GLY A 180 -28.07 3.46 -10.92
N GLU A 181 -28.40 2.34 -11.54
CA GLU A 181 -29.16 1.26 -10.92
C GLU A 181 -28.23 0.36 -10.11
N ALA A 182 -28.55 0.14 -8.83
CA ALA A 182 -27.68 -0.58 -7.91
C ALA A 182 -27.74 -2.11 -8.04
N LEU A 183 -28.73 -2.63 -8.79
CA LEU A 183 -28.89 -4.06 -8.98
C LEU A 183 -28.17 -4.51 -10.26
N PRO A 184 -27.40 -5.62 -10.21
CA PRO A 184 -26.81 -6.20 -11.40
C PRO A 184 -27.87 -6.57 -12.45
N VAL A 185 -27.57 -6.32 -13.71
CA VAL A 185 -28.46 -6.55 -14.84
C VAL A 185 -28.09 -7.87 -15.52
N ALA A 186 -29.05 -8.78 -15.62
CA ALA A 186 -28.89 -10.03 -16.35
C ALA A 186 -28.79 -9.79 -17.86
N LYS A 187 -27.84 -10.44 -18.52
CA LYS A 187 -27.55 -10.27 -19.94
C LYS A 187 -28.07 -11.45 -20.74
N GLU A 188 -28.52 -11.18 -21.97
CA GLU A 188 -29.09 -12.15 -22.90
C GLU A 188 -28.44 -12.00 -24.28
N VAL A 189 -28.40 -13.08 -25.07
CA VAL A 189 -27.78 -13.05 -26.42
C VAL A 189 -28.70 -12.38 -27.44
N GLU A 190 -29.97 -12.76 -27.41
CA GLU A 190 -31.02 -12.26 -28.30
C GLU A 190 -31.95 -11.31 -27.54
N PHE A 191 -32.36 -10.24 -28.21
CA PHE A 191 -33.30 -9.27 -27.66
C PHE A 191 -34.69 -9.56 -28.22
N GLU A 192 -35.56 -10.19 -27.42
CA GLU A 192 -36.99 -10.30 -27.74
C GLU A 192 -37.72 -9.03 -27.30
N ASP A 193 -38.47 -8.44 -28.22
CA ASP A 193 -39.22 -7.20 -28.04
C ASP A 193 -40.45 -7.43 -27.13
N LYS A 194 -40.23 -7.62 -25.82
CA LYS A 194 -41.30 -8.00 -24.87
C LYS A 194 -42.30 -6.86 -24.58
N HIS A 195 -42.07 -5.62 -25.05
CA HIS A 195 -42.86 -4.45 -24.63
C HIS A 195 -43.33 -3.49 -25.75
N GLY A 196 -43.05 -3.76 -27.03
CA GLY A 196 -43.56 -2.93 -28.13
C GLY A 196 -43.07 -1.48 -28.12
N ILE A 197 -41.90 -1.22 -27.52
CA ILE A 197 -41.27 0.10 -27.45
C ILE A 197 -40.48 0.31 -28.74
N ALA A 198 -40.58 1.50 -29.34
CA ALA A 198 -39.82 1.82 -30.54
C ALA A 198 -38.31 1.61 -30.29
N LYS A 199 -37.68 0.76 -31.10
CA LYS A 199 -36.29 0.28 -30.98
C LYS A 199 -35.21 1.37 -30.87
N GLU A 200 -35.56 2.62 -31.14
CA GLU A 200 -34.66 3.78 -31.17
C GLU A 200 -34.69 4.61 -29.86
N GLU A 201 -35.63 4.36 -28.94
CA GLU A 201 -35.78 5.08 -27.67
C GLU A 201 -35.36 4.28 -26.42
N LEU A 202 -34.86 3.05 -26.59
CA LEU A 202 -34.40 2.21 -25.47
C LEU A 202 -33.22 2.85 -24.73
N GLY A 203 -33.39 2.95 -23.40
CA GLY A 203 -32.38 3.43 -22.46
C GLY A 203 -31.12 2.55 -22.47
N LEU A 204 -30.04 3.04 -21.86
CA LEU A 204 -28.78 2.28 -21.79
C LEU A 204 -28.93 1.00 -20.93
N GLY A 205 -29.70 1.05 -19.85
CA GLY A 205 -29.91 -0.12 -18.96
C GLY A 205 -30.73 -1.24 -19.59
N ASP A 206 -31.65 -0.92 -20.51
CA ASP A 206 -32.54 -1.91 -21.13
C ASP A 206 -31.87 -2.71 -22.26
N ARG A 207 -30.63 -2.38 -22.63
CA ARG A 207 -29.87 -3.04 -23.70
C ARG A 207 -29.14 -4.27 -23.14
N LEU A 208 -29.90 -5.33 -22.90
CA LEU A 208 -29.43 -6.57 -22.25
C LEU A 208 -28.41 -7.36 -23.08
N ASN A 209 -28.30 -7.09 -24.38
CA ASN A 209 -27.44 -7.80 -25.31
C ASN A 209 -26.07 -7.13 -25.55
N ILE A 210 -25.80 -6.03 -24.84
CA ILE A 210 -24.52 -5.35 -24.79
C ILE A 210 -23.97 -5.39 -23.36
N ALA A 211 -22.66 -5.63 -23.24
CA ALA A 211 -21.91 -5.37 -22.01
C ALA A 211 -21.07 -4.10 -22.20
N TYR A 212 -21.22 -3.12 -21.32
CA TYR A 212 -20.59 -1.81 -21.46
C TYR A 212 -19.18 -1.75 -20.87
N SER A 213 -18.32 -0.94 -21.48
CA SER A 213 -16.97 -0.66 -20.98
C SER A 213 -17.01 -0.11 -19.56
N SER A 214 -16.10 -0.60 -18.71
CA SER A 214 -16.00 -0.29 -17.28
C SER A 214 -17.14 -0.83 -16.40
N SER A 215 -18.12 -1.55 -16.97
CA SER A 215 -19.02 -2.40 -16.18
C SER A 215 -18.27 -3.60 -15.63
N THR A 216 -18.75 -4.15 -14.52
CA THR A 216 -18.08 -5.27 -13.84
C THR A 216 -18.96 -6.50 -13.91
N VAL A 217 -18.38 -7.66 -14.23
CA VAL A 217 -19.15 -8.90 -14.26
C VAL A 217 -19.33 -9.39 -12.83
N THR A 218 -20.58 -9.44 -12.36
CA THR A 218 -20.90 -9.87 -10.99
C THR A 218 -21.14 -11.36 -10.88
N LYS A 219 -21.64 -11.97 -11.96
CA LYS A 219 -21.96 -13.40 -12.01
C LYS A 219 -21.89 -13.91 -13.45
N GLY A 220 -21.60 -15.20 -13.58
CA GLY A 220 -21.60 -15.90 -14.86
C GLY A 220 -20.37 -15.62 -15.72
N ARG A 221 -20.49 -16.02 -16.99
CA ARG A 221 -19.47 -15.81 -18.03
C ARG A 221 -20.13 -15.54 -19.37
N GLY A 222 -19.43 -14.85 -20.25
CA GLY A 222 -19.89 -14.61 -21.60
C GLY A 222 -18.75 -14.31 -22.57
N ARG A 223 -19.05 -14.38 -23.86
CA ARG A 223 -18.16 -13.95 -24.95
C ARG A 223 -18.87 -12.91 -25.79
N GLY A 224 -18.12 -11.90 -26.21
CA GLY A 224 -18.64 -10.80 -27.00
C GLY A 224 -17.62 -10.23 -27.97
N ILE A 225 -18.13 -9.60 -29.03
CA ILE A 225 -17.34 -8.90 -30.04
C ILE A 225 -17.23 -7.44 -29.62
N VAL A 226 -16.01 -6.88 -29.66
CA VAL A 226 -15.78 -5.46 -29.38
C VAL A 226 -16.39 -4.61 -30.48
N VAL A 227 -17.32 -3.73 -30.12
CA VAL A 227 -17.97 -2.81 -31.06
C VAL A 227 -17.46 -1.39 -30.90
N PHE A 228 -17.43 -0.85 -29.68
CA PHE A 228 -16.93 0.50 -29.44
C PHE A 228 -15.70 0.52 -28.55
N THR A 229 -14.72 1.36 -28.87
CA THR A 229 -13.50 1.57 -28.08
C THR A 229 -13.25 3.04 -27.77
N GLY A 230 -12.53 3.31 -26.68
CA GLY A 230 -12.11 4.65 -26.26
C GLY A 230 -13.29 5.62 -26.07
N MET A 231 -13.19 6.80 -26.69
CA MET A 231 -14.21 7.85 -26.60
C MET A 231 -15.55 7.50 -27.28
N SER A 232 -15.57 6.47 -28.12
CA SER A 232 -16.79 6.01 -28.80
C SER A 232 -17.66 5.09 -27.93
N THR A 233 -17.15 4.62 -26.79
CA THR A 233 -17.92 3.81 -25.82
C THR A 233 -19.00 4.65 -25.12
N ALA A 234 -19.99 3.99 -24.52
CA ALA A 234 -21.01 4.65 -23.69
C ALA A 234 -20.37 5.50 -22.57
N ILE A 235 -19.35 4.96 -21.88
CA ILE A 235 -18.63 5.70 -20.85
C ILE A 235 -17.75 6.82 -21.43
N GLY A 236 -17.23 6.62 -22.65
CA GLY A 236 -16.52 7.66 -23.41
C GLY A 236 -17.42 8.84 -23.78
N GLY A 237 -18.67 8.57 -24.17
CA GLY A 237 -19.69 9.59 -24.38
C GLY A 237 -20.01 10.38 -23.11
N ILE A 238 -20.14 9.70 -21.96
CA ILE A 238 -20.30 10.35 -20.65
C ILE A 238 -19.05 11.16 -20.31
N ALA A 239 -17.85 10.63 -20.50
CA ALA A 239 -16.60 11.33 -20.24
C ALA A 239 -16.48 12.61 -21.09
N ALA A 240 -16.85 12.56 -22.38
CA ALA A 240 -16.93 13.72 -23.25
C ALA A 240 -17.91 14.77 -22.70
N SER A 241 -19.07 14.33 -22.21
CA SER A 241 -20.08 15.23 -21.61
C SER A 241 -19.62 15.84 -20.27
N MET A 242 -18.88 15.07 -19.46
CA MET A 242 -18.36 15.48 -18.15
C MET A 242 -17.14 16.40 -18.24
N GLN A 243 -16.36 16.32 -19.33
CA GLN A 243 -15.33 17.32 -19.63
C GLN A 243 -15.92 18.74 -19.76
N GLY A 244 -17.24 18.87 -19.88
CA GLY A 244 -18.01 20.06 -19.52
C GLY A 244 -17.91 20.41 -18.04
N LYS A 245 -16.74 20.88 -17.58
CA LYS A 245 -16.38 21.22 -16.18
C LYS A 245 -17.57 21.63 -15.30
N ARG A 246 -18.05 20.73 -14.44
CA ARG A 246 -19.04 21.01 -13.37
C ARG A 246 -18.44 22.06 -12.43
N ARG A 247 -19.04 23.25 -12.38
CA ARG A 247 -18.43 24.44 -11.79
C ARG A 247 -18.72 24.50 -10.29
N LYS A 248 -17.68 24.71 -9.47
CA LYS A 248 -17.84 24.95 -8.02
C LYS A 248 -18.85 26.10 -7.76
N PRO A 249 -19.63 26.07 -6.66
CA PRO A 249 -20.66 27.08 -6.37
C PRO A 249 -20.07 28.51 -6.33
N ASN A 250 -20.88 29.50 -6.71
CA ASN A 250 -20.55 30.94 -6.80
C ASN A 250 -19.49 31.38 -7.83
N ARG A 251 -19.09 30.51 -8.78
CA ARG A 251 -18.13 30.83 -9.86
C ARG A 251 -18.77 30.92 -11.26
N SER A 252 -20.09 31.10 -11.30
CA SER A 252 -20.84 31.33 -12.54
C SER A 252 -20.72 32.79 -12.98
N MET A 253 -20.38 33.01 -14.25
CA MET A 253 -20.35 34.35 -14.87
C MET A 253 -21.74 34.81 -15.35
N SER A 254 -22.79 34.02 -15.10
CA SER A 254 -24.13 34.33 -15.60
C SER A 254 -24.77 35.48 -14.82
N ARG A 255 -24.76 36.66 -15.44
CA ARG A 255 -25.45 37.88 -14.97
C ARG A 255 -26.97 37.66 -14.81
N LYS A 256 -27.55 36.81 -15.65
CA LYS A 256 -29.01 36.55 -15.71
C LYS A 256 -29.53 35.68 -14.57
N LYS A 257 -28.70 34.79 -14.01
CA LYS A 257 -29.12 33.80 -12.99
C LYS A 257 -28.78 34.21 -11.55
N TYR A 258 -27.83 35.13 -11.34
CA TYR A 258 -27.30 35.40 -10.00
C TYR A 258 -27.02 36.90 -9.69
N GLY A 259 -27.51 37.82 -10.52
CA GLY A 259 -27.46 39.27 -10.24
C GLY A 259 -26.26 40.02 -10.84
N ARG A 260 -26.29 41.36 -10.70
CA ARG A 260 -25.41 42.31 -11.43
C ARG A 260 -23.94 42.28 -10.99
N MET A 261 -23.65 41.92 -9.74
CA MET A 261 -22.29 41.85 -9.16
C MET A 261 -21.65 40.45 -9.29
N GLN A 262 -22.42 39.43 -9.70
CA GLN A 262 -21.95 38.06 -9.87
C GLN A 262 -20.81 37.89 -10.90
N PRO A 263 -20.81 38.52 -12.08
CA PRO A 263 -19.72 38.34 -13.04
C PRO A 263 -18.38 38.87 -12.51
N VAL A 264 -18.39 39.93 -11.69
CA VAL A 264 -17.17 40.45 -11.05
C VAL A 264 -16.72 39.51 -9.93
N LYS A 265 -17.62 39.12 -9.03
CA LYS A 265 -17.31 38.19 -7.92
C LYS A 265 -16.87 36.81 -8.42
N GLY A 266 -17.59 36.26 -9.40
CA GLY A 266 -17.28 34.99 -10.04
C GLY A 266 -16.01 35.06 -10.88
N GLY A 267 -15.72 36.19 -11.52
CA GLY A 267 -14.46 36.46 -12.21
C GLY A 267 -13.28 36.52 -11.24
N ALA A 268 -13.40 37.29 -10.16
CA ALA A 268 -12.37 37.42 -9.13
C ALA A 268 -12.07 36.10 -8.40
N LEU A 269 -13.11 35.30 -8.11
CA LEU A 269 -12.91 33.98 -7.51
C LEU A 269 -12.30 32.98 -8.51
N ARG A 270 -12.55 33.12 -9.82
CA ARG A 270 -11.91 32.32 -10.86
C ARG A 270 -10.45 32.68 -11.05
N THR A 271 -10.13 33.96 -11.08
CA THR A 271 -8.74 34.42 -11.12
C THR A 271 -8.03 34.00 -9.84
N TYR A 272 -8.66 34.09 -8.68
CA TYR A 272 -8.09 33.60 -7.42
C TYR A 272 -7.83 32.08 -7.41
N ASP A 273 -8.81 31.26 -7.82
CA ASP A 273 -8.62 29.80 -7.91
C ASP A 273 -7.55 29.44 -8.96
N GLY A 274 -7.52 30.18 -10.08
CA GLY A 274 -6.49 30.04 -11.13
C GLY A 274 -5.11 30.41 -10.63
N VAL A 275 -4.98 31.52 -9.90
CA VAL A 275 -3.73 31.99 -9.28
C VAL A 275 -3.29 30.98 -8.21
N ARG A 276 -4.16 30.52 -7.30
CA ARG A 276 -3.79 29.49 -6.31
C ARG A 276 -3.31 28.19 -6.94
N LYS A 277 -3.95 27.76 -8.03
CA LYS A 277 -3.52 26.58 -8.78
C LYS A 277 -2.18 26.82 -9.47
N PHE A 278 -1.99 27.99 -10.07
CA PHE A 278 -0.74 28.41 -10.69
C PHE A 278 0.42 28.49 -9.68
N LEU A 279 0.13 28.95 -8.46
CA LEU A 279 1.05 29.03 -7.32
C LEU A 279 1.30 27.67 -6.65
N GLY A 280 0.75 26.56 -7.16
CA GLY A 280 0.98 25.21 -6.61
C GLY A 280 0.36 24.95 -5.23
N LEU A 281 -0.39 25.90 -4.66
CA LEU A 281 -0.95 25.80 -3.30
C LEU A 281 -2.12 24.80 -3.17
N THR A 282 -2.64 24.30 -4.29
CA THR A 282 -3.81 23.42 -4.33
C THR A 282 -3.60 22.15 -5.17
N GLY A 283 -2.45 21.97 -5.81
CA GLY A 283 -2.19 20.85 -6.71
C GLY A 283 -0.84 20.21 -6.42
N GLY A 284 -0.80 18.88 -6.31
CA GLY A 284 0.39 18.11 -5.94
C GLY A 284 0.14 17.21 -4.73
N THR A 285 1.17 16.49 -4.29
CA THR A 285 1.09 15.68 -3.06
C THR A 285 1.02 16.57 -1.80
N PRO A 286 0.53 16.06 -0.65
CA PRO A 286 0.51 16.83 0.60
C PRO A 286 1.89 17.44 0.95
N LEU A 287 2.98 16.70 0.73
CA LEU A 287 4.33 17.20 0.91
C LEU A 287 4.70 18.33 -0.05
N GLN A 288 4.38 18.18 -1.35
CA GLN A 288 4.62 19.24 -2.32
C GLN A 288 3.88 20.53 -1.91
N ILE A 289 2.64 20.42 -1.43
CA ILE A 289 1.86 21.56 -0.94
C ILE A 289 2.53 22.18 0.30
N LYS A 290 3.01 21.38 1.27
CA LYS A 290 3.74 21.88 2.44
C LYS A 290 5.03 22.61 2.04
N LEU A 291 5.76 22.10 1.06
CA LEU A 291 6.99 22.73 0.55
C LEU A 291 6.70 24.00 -0.27
N SER A 292 5.64 24.03 -1.07
CA SER A 292 5.18 25.25 -1.74
C SER A 292 4.80 26.33 -0.71
N LYS A 293 4.13 25.96 0.39
CA LYS A 293 3.84 26.89 1.49
C LYS A 293 5.13 27.43 2.12
N LEU A 294 6.12 26.58 2.38
CA LEU A 294 7.43 27.02 2.87
C LEU A 294 8.07 28.03 1.92
N ALA A 295 8.06 27.76 0.60
CA ALA A 295 8.63 28.68 -0.38
C ALA A 295 7.99 30.09 -0.31
N TYR A 296 6.69 30.20 -0.02
CA TYR A 296 6.04 31.50 0.21
C TYR A 296 6.39 32.15 1.56
N VAL A 297 6.62 31.36 2.60
CA VAL A 297 7.14 31.88 3.88
C VAL A 297 8.54 32.44 3.67
N LEU A 298 9.41 31.71 2.98
CA LEU A 298 10.77 32.16 2.63
C LEU A 298 10.73 33.38 1.71
N PHE A 299 9.79 33.45 0.77
CA PHE A 299 9.55 34.65 -0.05
C PHE A 299 9.23 35.87 0.81
N GLY A 300 8.34 35.72 1.79
CA GLY A 300 8.03 36.79 2.76
C GLY A 300 9.24 37.20 3.60
N CYS A 301 10.04 36.22 4.03
CA CYS A 301 11.30 36.48 4.73
C CYS A 301 12.32 37.20 3.84
N ALA A 302 12.45 36.86 2.55
CA ALA A 302 13.34 37.54 1.60
C ALA A 302 12.99 39.03 1.49
N ILE A 303 11.70 39.35 1.37
CA ILE A 303 11.22 40.74 1.36
C ILE A 303 11.53 41.44 2.67
N LEU A 304 11.31 40.77 3.81
CA LEU A 304 11.62 41.32 5.13
C LEU A 304 13.12 41.64 5.27
N LEU A 305 14.00 40.73 4.83
CA LEU A 305 15.45 40.93 4.85
C LEU A 305 15.86 42.10 3.95
N ALA A 306 15.28 42.23 2.76
CA ALA A 306 15.51 43.38 1.89
C ALA A 306 15.10 44.70 2.56
N ILE A 307 13.96 44.73 3.26
CA ILE A 307 13.52 45.89 4.04
C ILE A 307 14.51 46.20 5.17
N ILE A 308 15.06 45.19 5.85
CA ILE A 308 16.09 45.37 6.88
C ILE A 308 17.34 46.00 6.28
N VAL A 309 17.82 45.49 5.14
CA VAL A 309 18.99 46.04 4.42
C VAL A 309 18.77 47.52 4.05
N PHE A 310 17.59 47.87 3.51
CA PHE A 310 17.25 49.27 3.24
C PHE A 310 17.12 50.10 4.52
N GLY A 311 16.56 49.54 5.59
CA GLY A 311 16.38 50.21 6.87
C GLY A 311 17.68 50.57 7.57
N VAL A 312 18.65 49.64 7.58
CA VAL A 312 20.01 49.89 8.13
C VAL A 312 20.69 51.03 7.38
N ASN A 313 20.47 51.12 6.07
CA ASN A 313 20.96 52.21 5.21
C ASN A 313 20.05 53.45 5.18
N ARG A 314 19.16 53.61 6.17
CA ARG A 314 18.23 54.75 6.32
C ARG A 314 17.36 55.01 5.08
N PHE A 315 16.98 53.95 4.38
CA PHE A 315 16.23 53.96 3.12
C PHE A 315 16.90 54.74 1.99
N ASN A 316 18.22 54.93 2.05
CA ASN A 316 18.99 55.46 0.94
C ASN A 316 19.27 54.34 -0.08
N VAL A 317 18.46 54.26 -1.13
CA VAL A 317 18.55 53.21 -2.15
C VAL A 317 19.64 53.57 -3.16
N THR A 318 20.89 53.31 -2.80
CA THR A 318 22.02 53.37 -3.73
C THR A 318 22.23 52.02 -4.41
N ASN A 319 23.00 52.02 -5.51
CA ASN A 319 23.30 50.81 -6.27
C ASN A 319 23.96 49.72 -5.41
N GLU A 320 24.84 50.09 -4.47
CA GLU A 320 25.50 49.14 -3.56
C GLU A 320 24.52 48.50 -2.57
N VAL A 321 23.64 49.30 -1.98
CA VAL A 321 22.62 48.83 -1.03
C VAL A 321 21.63 47.90 -1.75
N ALA A 322 21.32 48.20 -3.01
CA ALA A 322 20.47 47.37 -3.86
C ALA A 322 21.09 46.00 -4.18
N ILE A 323 22.38 45.94 -4.54
CA ILE A 323 23.12 44.68 -4.76
C ILE A 323 23.18 43.84 -3.47
N TYR A 324 23.36 44.48 -2.31
CA TYR A 324 23.33 43.80 -1.02
C TYR A 324 21.96 43.19 -0.70
N ALA A 325 20.88 43.94 -0.98
CA ALA A 325 19.51 43.47 -0.81
C ALA A 325 19.21 42.28 -1.74
N ILE A 326 19.70 42.31 -2.99
CA ILE A 326 19.62 41.18 -3.92
C ILE A 326 20.35 39.95 -3.35
N SER A 327 21.59 40.13 -2.92
CA SER A 327 22.43 39.05 -2.38
C SER A 327 21.78 38.38 -1.17
N THR A 328 21.24 39.18 -0.25
CA THR A 328 20.55 38.69 0.95
C THR A 328 19.23 37.98 0.60
N GLY A 329 18.52 38.48 -0.42
CA GLY A 329 17.30 37.84 -0.94
C GLY A 329 17.57 36.51 -1.63
N ILE A 330 18.70 36.36 -2.34
CA ILE A 330 19.08 35.11 -3.01
C ILE A 330 19.51 34.04 -1.99
N ALA A 331 20.24 34.41 -0.93
CA ALA A 331 20.74 33.50 0.10
C ALA A 331 19.65 32.66 0.81
N ILE A 332 18.42 33.16 0.88
CA ILE A 332 17.34 32.43 1.56
C ILE A 332 16.68 31.36 0.66
N ILE A 333 16.94 31.34 -0.65
CA ILE A 333 16.18 30.56 -1.64
C ILE A 333 16.77 29.14 -1.78
N PRO A 334 16.01 28.07 -1.47
CA PRO A 334 16.48 26.70 -1.66
C PRO A 334 16.16 26.20 -3.08
N GLU A 335 16.88 26.69 -4.09
CA GLU A 335 16.58 26.50 -5.52
C GLU A 335 16.36 25.04 -5.93
N SER A 336 17.17 24.12 -5.42
CA SER A 336 17.17 22.70 -5.81
C SER A 336 16.15 21.83 -5.07
N LEU A 337 15.42 22.37 -4.09
CA LEU A 337 14.59 21.58 -3.17
C LEU A 337 13.50 20.75 -3.87
N ILE A 338 12.76 21.35 -4.80
CA ILE A 338 11.65 20.69 -5.51
C ILE A 338 12.17 19.62 -6.49
N ALA A 339 13.31 19.91 -7.13
CA ALA A 339 14.00 18.99 -8.02
C ALA A 339 14.50 17.74 -7.27
N VAL A 340 15.21 17.94 -6.16
CA VAL A 340 15.72 16.87 -5.28
C VAL A 340 14.58 16.00 -4.77
N LEU A 341 13.47 16.61 -4.35
CA LEU A 341 12.29 15.86 -3.91
C LEU A 341 11.74 14.95 -5.00
N THR A 342 11.50 15.50 -6.19
CA THR A 342 10.90 14.76 -7.32
C THR A 342 11.78 13.58 -7.72
N ILE A 343 13.10 13.79 -7.82
CA ILE A 343 14.04 12.70 -8.15
C ILE A 343 14.06 11.64 -7.04
N THR A 344 14.03 12.04 -5.77
CA THR A 344 14.00 11.11 -4.64
C THR A 344 12.76 10.22 -4.67
N MET A 345 11.58 10.79 -4.96
CA MET A 345 10.33 10.03 -5.12
C MET A 345 10.43 9.01 -6.27
N VAL A 346 11.00 9.40 -7.42
CA VAL A 346 11.21 8.50 -8.57
C VAL A 346 12.14 7.35 -8.22
N VAL A 347 13.22 7.63 -7.48
CA VAL A 347 14.14 6.59 -6.99
C VAL A 347 13.40 5.64 -6.05
N GLY A 348 12.58 6.15 -5.14
CA GLY A 348 11.73 5.36 -4.24
C GLY A 348 10.80 4.40 -5.01
N MET A 349 10.03 4.92 -5.97
CA MET A 349 9.16 4.10 -6.83
C MET A 349 9.93 3.03 -7.60
N THR A 350 11.10 3.38 -8.14
CA THR A 350 11.92 2.44 -8.91
C THR A 350 12.41 1.29 -8.02
N GLN A 351 12.73 1.55 -6.76
CA GLN A 351 13.11 0.53 -5.78
C GLN A 351 11.91 -0.33 -5.36
N MET A 352 10.75 0.29 -5.10
CA MET A 352 9.51 -0.44 -4.81
C MET A 352 9.14 -1.41 -5.94
N ARG A 353 9.25 -0.98 -7.20
CA ARG A 353 9.02 -1.86 -8.36
C ARG A 353 9.98 -3.05 -8.38
N LYS A 354 11.27 -2.84 -8.08
CA LYS A 354 12.23 -3.96 -7.99
C LYS A 354 11.82 -4.97 -6.91
N ARG A 355 11.17 -4.50 -5.86
CA ARG A 355 10.54 -5.33 -4.82
C ARG A 355 9.08 -5.70 -5.13
N LYS A 356 8.67 -5.65 -6.40
CA LYS A 356 7.35 -6.08 -6.91
C LYS A 356 6.14 -5.28 -6.38
N VAL A 357 6.37 -4.03 -5.99
CA VAL A 357 5.33 -3.08 -5.58
C VAL A 357 5.22 -1.97 -6.62
N VAL A 358 4.07 -1.85 -7.28
CA VAL A 358 3.80 -0.82 -8.29
C VAL A 358 2.95 0.28 -7.68
N VAL A 359 3.47 1.49 -7.64
CA VAL A 359 2.75 2.66 -7.12
C VAL A 359 2.06 3.39 -8.27
N ARG A 360 0.73 3.55 -8.18
CA ARG A 360 -0.11 4.26 -9.16
C ARG A 360 -0.25 5.74 -8.81
N GLN A 361 -0.21 6.09 -7.52
CA GLN A 361 -0.33 7.47 -7.03
C GLN A 361 0.84 7.87 -6.12
N LEU A 362 1.47 9.02 -6.38
CA LEU A 362 2.58 9.52 -5.56
C LEU A 362 2.20 9.81 -4.10
N SER A 363 0.98 10.27 -3.88
CA SER A 363 0.47 10.57 -2.53
C SER A 363 0.48 9.34 -1.63
N ALA A 364 0.25 8.14 -2.18
CA ALA A 364 0.27 6.90 -1.42
C ALA A 364 1.67 6.55 -0.91
N LEU A 365 2.71 6.92 -1.64
CA LEU A 365 4.11 6.74 -1.25
C LEU A 365 4.48 7.58 -0.02
N GLU A 366 3.92 8.78 0.08
CA GLU A 366 4.05 9.66 1.25
C GLU A 366 3.25 9.11 2.44
N ALA A 367 2.00 8.70 2.21
CA ALA A 367 1.12 8.19 3.26
C ALA A 367 1.60 6.85 3.86
N LEU A 368 2.24 5.99 3.05
CA LEU A 368 2.76 4.67 3.43
C LEU A 368 3.66 4.69 4.68
N GLY A 369 4.50 5.71 4.82
CA GLY A 369 5.42 5.79 5.95
C GLY A 369 4.73 6.09 7.29
N GLY A 370 3.52 6.67 7.24
CA GLY A 370 2.70 7.05 8.40
C GLY A 370 1.51 6.12 8.65
N VAL A 371 1.40 4.99 7.92
CA VAL A 371 0.33 4.00 8.13
C VAL A 371 0.38 3.46 9.56
N THR A 372 -0.74 3.56 10.27
CA THR A 372 -0.88 3.06 11.64
C THR A 372 -1.70 1.78 11.70
N ASN A 373 -2.62 1.60 10.75
CA ASN A 373 -3.55 0.49 10.69
C ASN A 373 -3.59 -0.09 9.28
N ILE A 374 -3.48 -1.42 9.17
CA ILE A 374 -3.69 -2.15 7.92
C ILE A 374 -4.96 -2.98 8.09
N CYS A 375 -5.99 -2.64 7.33
CA CYS A 375 -7.17 -3.47 7.16
C CYS A 375 -6.93 -4.39 5.96
N SER A 376 -7.04 -5.70 6.15
CA SER A 376 -6.79 -6.68 5.10
C SER A 376 -8.00 -7.57 4.90
N ASP A 377 -8.38 -7.79 3.63
CA ASP A 377 -9.21 -8.94 3.31
C ASP A 377 -8.46 -10.25 3.63
N LYS A 378 -9.22 -11.31 3.91
CA LYS A 378 -8.66 -12.62 4.22
C LYS A 378 -8.39 -13.43 2.96
N THR A 379 -9.39 -13.57 2.09
CA THR A 379 -9.35 -14.49 0.94
C THR A 379 -8.50 -13.87 -0.15
N GLY A 380 -7.58 -14.64 -0.74
CA GLY A 380 -6.72 -14.17 -1.84
C GLY A 380 -5.62 -13.16 -1.43
N THR A 381 -5.79 -12.48 -0.29
CA THR A 381 -4.82 -11.55 0.28
C THR A 381 -3.95 -12.20 1.37
N LEU A 382 -4.51 -12.50 2.55
CA LEU A 382 -3.76 -13.18 3.64
C LEU A 382 -3.58 -14.68 3.37
N THR A 383 -4.57 -15.27 2.70
CA THR A 383 -4.56 -16.66 2.24
C THR A 383 -4.24 -16.74 0.75
N GLN A 384 -3.95 -17.96 0.29
CA GLN A 384 -3.64 -18.19 -1.13
C GLN A 384 -4.87 -18.03 -2.04
N GLY A 385 -6.09 -18.04 -1.49
CA GLY A 385 -7.33 -18.07 -2.28
C GLY A 385 -7.52 -19.39 -3.03
N LYS A 386 -6.73 -20.41 -2.67
CA LYS A 386 -6.77 -21.75 -3.25
C LYS A 386 -7.23 -22.72 -2.18
N MET A 387 -8.28 -23.49 -2.46
CA MET A 387 -8.84 -24.42 -1.48
C MET A 387 -8.12 -25.78 -1.58
N VAL A 388 -7.93 -26.42 -0.43
CA VAL A 388 -7.41 -27.79 -0.31
C VAL A 388 -8.38 -28.60 0.53
N THR A 389 -8.74 -29.80 0.10
CA THR A 389 -9.54 -30.71 0.93
C THR A 389 -8.67 -31.25 2.07
N ARG A 390 -8.93 -30.82 3.30
CA ARG A 390 -8.19 -31.24 4.50
C ARG A 390 -8.85 -32.38 5.22
N LYS A 391 -10.18 -32.42 5.25
CA LYS A 391 -10.92 -33.49 5.91
C LYS A 391 -12.09 -33.95 5.06
N ALA A 392 -12.41 -35.24 5.10
CA ALA A 392 -13.64 -35.79 4.57
C ALA A 392 -14.25 -36.70 5.63
N TRP A 393 -15.45 -36.35 6.11
CA TRP A 393 -16.20 -37.16 7.05
C TRP A 393 -17.20 -38.03 6.28
N ILE A 394 -17.12 -39.34 6.49
CA ILE A 394 -17.99 -40.34 5.88
C ILE A 394 -18.74 -41.06 7.00
N PRO A 395 -20.09 -41.04 6.99
CA PRO A 395 -20.92 -41.78 7.95
C PRO A 395 -20.54 -43.26 7.98
N GLY A 396 -20.48 -43.86 9.17
CA GLY A 396 -20.11 -45.29 9.34
C GLY A 396 -18.60 -45.59 9.28
N VAL A 397 -17.81 -44.81 8.53
CA VAL A 397 -16.37 -45.07 8.33
C VAL A 397 -15.49 -44.22 9.25
N GLY A 398 -15.64 -42.89 9.24
CA GLY A 398 -14.79 -41.98 10.02
C GLY A 398 -14.39 -40.70 9.28
N ILE A 399 -13.30 -40.07 9.71
CA ILE A 399 -12.76 -38.83 9.13
C ILE A 399 -11.43 -39.14 8.45
N TYR A 400 -11.39 -38.99 7.13
CA TYR A 400 -10.14 -38.94 6.37
C TYR A 400 -9.52 -37.56 6.54
N SER A 401 -8.26 -37.47 6.95
CA SER A 401 -7.52 -36.21 7.11
C SER A 401 -6.29 -36.19 6.20
N VAL A 402 -6.12 -35.09 5.45
CA VAL A 402 -4.99 -34.85 4.56
C VAL A 402 -4.00 -33.91 5.27
N GLU A 403 -2.85 -34.45 5.63
CA GLU A 403 -1.75 -33.70 6.26
C GLU A 403 -0.67 -33.35 5.23
N ASN A 404 0.10 -32.28 5.49
CA ASN A 404 1.22 -31.83 4.64
C ASN A 404 0.90 -31.58 3.15
N SER A 405 -0.34 -31.22 2.80
CA SER A 405 -0.70 -30.73 1.47
C SER A 405 -0.92 -29.22 1.52
N ASN A 406 0.04 -28.45 0.99
CA ASN A 406 -0.07 -26.99 0.89
C ASN A 406 -0.28 -26.52 -0.56
N ASN A 407 0.06 -27.35 -1.55
CA ASN A 407 -0.24 -27.05 -2.96
C ASN A 407 -1.65 -27.55 -3.35
N ALA A 408 -2.54 -26.62 -3.68
CA ALA A 408 -3.91 -26.93 -4.06
C ALA A 408 -4.07 -27.61 -5.42
N SER A 409 -3.04 -27.55 -6.28
CA SER A 409 -3.11 -28.09 -7.64
C SER A 409 -2.52 -29.49 -7.77
N ASP A 410 -1.71 -29.93 -6.79
CA ASP A 410 -0.97 -31.20 -6.86
C ASP A 410 -1.68 -32.30 -6.05
N PRO A 411 -2.19 -33.35 -6.70
CA PRO A 411 -2.77 -34.50 -6.02
C PRO A 411 -1.71 -35.40 -5.37
N THR A 412 -0.43 -35.31 -5.70
CA THR A 412 0.61 -36.21 -5.16
C THR A 412 1.18 -35.77 -3.81
N GLU A 413 0.99 -34.51 -3.43
CA GLU A 413 1.58 -33.92 -2.21
C GLU A 413 0.73 -34.19 -0.96
N GLY A 414 1.28 -34.79 0.09
CA GLY A 414 0.61 -34.95 1.40
C GLY A 414 0.20 -36.39 1.72
N THR A 415 -0.11 -36.63 2.99
CA THR A 415 -0.39 -37.97 3.54
C THR A 415 -1.81 -38.08 4.07
N ILE A 416 -2.50 -39.17 3.74
CA ILE A 416 -3.89 -39.42 4.18
C ILE A 416 -3.87 -40.29 5.42
N THR A 417 -4.60 -39.86 6.45
CA THR A 417 -4.81 -40.63 7.69
C THR A 417 -6.30 -40.84 7.92
N LEU A 418 -6.68 -42.02 8.40
CA LEU A 418 -8.05 -42.32 8.80
C LEU A 418 -8.17 -42.21 10.32
N GLY A 419 -8.99 -41.27 10.79
CA GLY A 419 -9.33 -41.09 12.20
C GLY A 419 -10.77 -41.48 12.49
N LYS A 420 -11.08 -41.84 13.74
CA LYS A 420 -12.46 -42.01 14.20
C LYS A 420 -13.12 -40.64 14.36
N ALA A 421 -14.39 -40.50 13.96
CA ALA A 421 -15.16 -39.30 14.23
C ALA A 421 -15.49 -39.22 15.74
N PRO A 422 -15.29 -38.06 16.40
CA PRO A 422 -15.70 -37.89 17.79
C PRO A 422 -17.24 -37.99 17.89
N LYS A 423 -17.77 -38.59 18.98
CA LYS A 423 -19.22 -38.79 19.13
C LYS A 423 -19.93 -37.60 19.76
N SER A 424 -19.23 -36.70 20.46
CA SER A 424 -19.81 -35.48 21.05
C SER A 424 -18.77 -34.40 21.37
N ARG A 425 -19.22 -33.14 21.52
CA ARG A 425 -18.40 -31.99 21.98
C ARG A 425 -17.69 -32.23 23.32
N GLN A 426 -18.28 -33.01 24.23
CA GLN A 426 -17.72 -33.31 25.56
C GLN A 426 -16.51 -34.25 25.48
N GLU A 427 -16.53 -35.25 24.60
CA GLU A 427 -15.36 -36.12 24.37
C GLU A 427 -14.19 -35.32 23.79
N VAL A 428 -14.48 -34.39 22.87
CA VAL A 428 -13.47 -33.50 22.28
C VAL A 428 -12.88 -32.57 23.34
N GLU A 429 -13.71 -31.93 24.16
CA GLU A 429 -13.23 -31.07 25.25
C GLU A 429 -12.39 -31.86 26.25
N ALA A 430 -12.81 -33.08 26.62
CA ALA A 430 -12.05 -33.96 27.51
C ALA A 430 -10.70 -34.38 26.90
N GLU A 431 -10.67 -34.70 25.60
CA GLU A 431 -9.43 -35.07 24.89
C GLU A 431 -8.49 -33.87 24.73
N LYS A 432 -9.04 -32.68 24.54
CA LYS A 432 -8.30 -31.41 24.47
C LYS A 432 -7.72 -31.05 25.83
N LEU A 433 -8.49 -31.19 26.91
CA LEU A 433 -8.04 -31.00 28.29
C LEU A 433 -6.94 -31.99 28.65
N ALA A 434 -7.13 -33.28 28.31
CA ALA A 434 -6.12 -34.31 28.53
C ALA A 434 -4.83 -34.06 27.73
N ARG A 435 -4.93 -33.50 26.52
CA ARG A 435 -3.77 -33.09 25.70
C ARG A 435 -3.09 -31.86 26.29
N GLU A 436 -3.83 -30.86 26.76
CA GLU A 436 -3.30 -29.69 27.46
C GLU A 436 -2.58 -30.09 28.74
N GLU A 437 -3.19 -30.94 29.57
CA GLU A 437 -2.56 -31.54 30.75
C GLU A 437 -1.29 -32.33 30.41
N ALA A 438 -1.28 -33.07 29.30
CA ALA A 438 -0.09 -33.78 28.84
C ALA A 438 1.03 -32.84 28.35
N PHE A 439 0.68 -31.72 27.69
CA PHE A 439 1.64 -30.69 27.27
C PHE A 439 2.19 -29.89 28.46
N ASP A 440 1.34 -29.57 29.43
CA ASP A 440 1.76 -28.94 30.67
C ASP A 440 2.65 -29.89 31.47
N ARG A 441 2.31 -31.19 31.55
CA ARG A 441 3.19 -32.19 32.18
C ARG A 441 4.54 -32.29 31.49
N LYS A 442 4.60 -32.20 30.16
CA LYS A 442 5.87 -32.16 29.39
C LYS A 442 6.67 -30.88 29.65
N ARG A 443 6.02 -29.73 29.80
CA ARG A 443 6.67 -28.47 30.20
C ARG A 443 7.22 -28.55 31.62
N SER A 444 6.48 -29.17 32.54
CA SER A 444 6.90 -29.39 33.92
C SER A 444 8.07 -30.37 34.04
N THR A 445 8.14 -31.40 33.19
CA THR A 445 9.29 -32.35 33.18
C THR A 445 10.52 -31.79 32.49
N ALA A 446 10.38 -30.83 31.55
CA ALA A 446 11.52 -30.17 30.91
C ALA A 446 12.27 -29.19 31.85
N GLY A 447 11.67 -28.82 32.99
CA GLY A 447 12.25 -27.92 33.98
C GLY A 447 13.07 -28.59 35.10
N ILE A 448 13.10 -29.93 35.17
CA ILE A 448 13.77 -30.68 36.23
C ILE A 448 14.56 -31.85 35.63
N SER A 449 15.78 -31.60 35.18
CA SER A 449 16.78 -32.65 35.01
C SER A 449 18.06 -32.23 35.73
N PHE A 450 18.16 -32.59 37.01
CA PHE A 450 19.42 -32.62 37.74
C PHE A 450 19.85 -34.07 37.93
N ASP A 451 21.08 -34.34 37.51
CA ASP A 451 21.93 -35.50 37.79
C ASP A 451 21.28 -36.89 37.77
N LEU A 452 21.24 -37.51 36.59
CA LEU A 452 21.18 -38.97 36.50
C LEU A 452 22.57 -39.57 36.28
N PRO A 453 22.96 -40.63 37.02
CA PRO A 453 24.22 -41.33 36.83
C PRO A 453 24.36 -41.92 35.41
N SER A 454 25.59 -41.92 34.90
CA SER A 454 25.98 -42.24 33.52
C SER A 454 25.56 -43.62 32.99
N GLU A 455 25.12 -44.54 33.85
CA GLU A 455 24.58 -45.84 33.42
C GLU A 455 23.16 -45.76 32.85
N LYS A 456 22.31 -44.82 33.30
CA LYS A 456 20.95 -44.66 32.76
C LYS A 456 20.90 -43.84 31.47
N GLN A 457 21.98 -43.17 31.10
CA GLN A 457 22.07 -42.39 29.86
C GLN A 457 22.25 -43.26 28.62
N LYS A 458 22.76 -44.50 28.78
CA LYS A 458 22.83 -45.48 27.68
C LYS A 458 21.48 -46.10 27.32
N LEU A 459 20.49 -46.04 28.21
CA LEU A 459 19.12 -46.50 27.93
C LEU A 459 18.28 -45.48 27.15
N TRP A 460 18.75 -44.23 26.98
CA TRP A 460 18.07 -43.18 26.22
C TRP A 460 18.65 -42.93 24.82
N ASN A 461 19.84 -43.46 24.55
CA ASN A 461 20.50 -43.33 23.24
C ASN A 461 20.35 -44.57 22.36
N ASP A 462 19.48 -45.51 22.73
CA ASP A 462 19.14 -46.67 21.90
C ASP A 462 17.86 -46.35 21.12
N PRO A 463 17.91 -46.21 19.77
CA PRO A 463 16.73 -45.81 18.98
C PRO A 463 15.60 -46.86 18.99
N GLU A 464 15.81 -48.04 19.58
CA GLU A 464 14.89 -49.17 19.44
C GLU A 464 13.87 -49.38 20.58
N LYS A 465 13.86 -48.57 21.64
CA LYS A 465 12.89 -48.75 22.75
C LYS A 465 12.22 -47.47 23.26
N GLY A 466 11.66 -46.70 22.33
CA GLY A 466 10.52 -45.83 22.63
C GLY A 466 9.24 -46.66 22.55
N THR A 467 8.40 -46.62 23.58
CA THR A 467 7.12 -47.33 23.68
C THR A 467 6.34 -47.37 22.37
N LYS A 468 6.22 -48.56 21.78
CA LYS A 468 5.18 -48.92 20.80
C LYS A 468 3.80 -48.66 21.41
N LYS A 469 3.32 -47.41 21.34
CA LYS A 469 1.89 -47.21 21.08
C LYS A 469 1.69 -47.73 19.67
N SER A 470 0.80 -48.70 19.53
CA SER A 470 0.51 -49.39 18.28
C SER A 470 0.47 -48.43 17.10
N GLU A 471 1.54 -48.42 16.32
CA GLU A 471 1.45 -48.30 14.87
C GLU A 471 0.61 -49.49 14.40
N SER A 472 -0.71 -49.39 14.60
CA SER A 472 -1.65 -50.16 13.82
C SER A 472 -1.64 -49.52 12.43
N ASP A 473 -0.88 -50.13 11.52
CA ASP A 473 -1.05 -50.06 10.08
C ASP A 473 -1.46 -48.68 9.51
N VAL A 474 -0.55 -47.71 9.52
CA VAL A 474 -0.71 -46.51 8.67
C VAL A 474 -0.37 -46.93 7.23
N LYS A 475 -1.32 -47.56 6.54
CA LYS A 475 -1.23 -47.78 5.09
C LYS A 475 -1.13 -46.40 4.42
N SER A 476 -0.10 -46.19 3.59
CA SER A 476 0.18 -44.91 2.92
C SER A 476 -0.90 -44.49 1.89
N ASN A 477 -1.86 -45.36 1.61
CA ASN A 477 -3.16 -45.05 1.05
C ASN A 477 -4.16 -46.05 1.64
N PRO A 478 -5.19 -45.62 2.40
CA PRO A 478 -6.23 -46.53 2.87
C PRO A 478 -6.95 -47.16 1.67
N GLU A 479 -7.33 -48.44 1.79
CA GLU A 479 -8.16 -49.12 0.78
C GLU A 479 -9.46 -48.34 0.58
N VAL A 480 -9.88 -48.20 -0.68
CA VAL A 480 -11.10 -47.47 -1.04
C VAL A 480 -12.30 -48.32 -0.63
N THR A 481 -13.01 -47.93 0.43
CA THR A 481 -14.25 -48.59 0.85
C THR A 481 -15.40 -48.20 -0.09
N PRO A 482 -16.49 -48.99 -0.17
CA PRO A 482 -17.65 -48.66 -1.02
C PRO A 482 -18.25 -47.29 -0.72
N GLU A 483 -18.26 -46.87 0.55
CA GLU A 483 -18.75 -45.56 0.99
C GLU A 483 -17.82 -44.43 0.52
N LEU A 484 -16.51 -44.63 0.61
CA LEU A 484 -15.52 -43.68 0.10
C LEU A 484 -15.60 -43.58 -1.43
N GLN A 485 -15.76 -44.70 -2.14
CA GLN A 485 -15.95 -44.71 -3.58
C GLN A 485 -17.15 -43.87 -4.01
N ALA A 486 -18.31 -44.07 -3.38
CA ALA A 486 -19.51 -43.29 -3.67
C ALA A 486 -19.31 -41.79 -3.45
N PHE A 487 -18.61 -41.41 -2.38
CA PHE A 487 -18.26 -40.03 -2.09
C PHE A 487 -17.31 -39.44 -3.14
N LEU A 488 -16.27 -40.18 -3.54
CA LEU A 488 -15.28 -39.75 -4.54
C LEU A 488 -15.89 -39.60 -5.94
N GLU A 489 -16.73 -40.55 -6.36
CA GLU A 489 -17.49 -40.49 -7.63
C GLU A 489 -18.37 -39.23 -7.65
N SER A 490 -19.13 -38.99 -6.57
CA SER A 490 -20.02 -37.83 -6.47
C SER A 490 -19.25 -36.50 -6.44
N ALA A 491 -18.10 -36.45 -5.74
CA ALA A 491 -17.24 -35.28 -5.67
C ALA A 491 -16.54 -34.95 -7.00
N ALA A 492 -16.25 -35.99 -7.81
CA ALA A 492 -15.59 -35.86 -9.11
C ALA A 492 -16.57 -35.54 -10.27
N LEU A 493 -17.75 -36.16 -10.28
CA LEU A 493 -18.74 -35.99 -11.35
C LEU A 493 -19.60 -34.74 -11.17
N CYS A 494 -19.97 -34.40 -9.93
CA CYS A 494 -20.62 -33.12 -9.62
C CYS A 494 -19.57 -31.98 -9.60
N ASN A 495 -18.82 -31.81 -10.68
CA ASN A 495 -17.66 -30.93 -10.72
C ASN A 495 -17.38 -30.44 -12.15
N LEU A 496 -17.12 -29.14 -12.31
CA LEU A 496 -16.73 -28.54 -13.60
C LEU A 496 -15.22 -28.36 -13.71
N ALA A 497 -14.48 -28.48 -12.61
CA ALA A 497 -13.04 -28.30 -12.60
C ALA A 497 -12.30 -29.43 -13.34
N SER A 498 -11.27 -29.05 -14.10
CA SER A 498 -10.37 -29.97 -14.78
C SER A 498 -8.97 -29.88 -14.18
N VAL A 499 -8.37 -31.04 -13.93
CA VAL A 499 -6.99 -31.19 -13.45
C VAL A 499 -6.23 -31.94 -14.54
N ARG A 500 -5.16 -31.36 -15.06
CA ARG A 500 -4.35 -31.96 -16.13
C ARG A 500 -2.87 -31.76 -15.85
N LYS A 501 -2.04 -32.67 -16.33
CA LYS A 501 -0.59 -32.50 -16.37
C LYS A 501 -0.22 -31.88 -17.73
N VAL A 502 0.48 -30.76 -17.72
CA VAL A 502 0.90 -30.06 -18.95
C VAL A 502 2.43 -29.93 -18.94
N ALA A 503 3.06 -30.25 -20.07
CA ALA A 503 4.46 -29.94 -20.33
C ALA A 503 4.53 -28.58 -21.03
N GLU A 504 5.20 -27.60 -20.42
CA GLU A 504 5.59 -26.35 -21.10
C GLU A 504 7.00 -26.53 -21.66
N ASP A 505 7.24 -26.01 -22.88
CA ASP A 505 8.49 -26.19 -23.64
C ASP A 505 9.75 -26.05 -22.77
N GLY A 506 10.38 -27.19 -22.45
CA GLY A 506 11.64 -27.27 -21.72
C GLY A 506 11.56 -27.29 -20.17
N GLN A 507 10.37 -27.36 -19.55
CA GLN A 507 10.21 -27.52 -18.09
C GLN A 507 9.55 -28.85 -17.69
N GLU A 508 9.75 -29.26 -16.43
CA GLU A 508 9.11 -30.45 -15.82
C GLU A 508 7.58 -30.37 -15.89
N GLU A 509 6.93 -31.54 -16.07
CA GLU A 509 5.48 -31.67 -16.13
C GLU A 509 4.80 -31.12 -14.86
N LYS A 510 4.10 -29.99 -14.97
CA LYS A 510 3.36 -29.38 -13.86
C LYS A 510 1.87 -29.67 -13.94
N TRP A 511 1.24 -29.85 -12.78
CA TRP A 511 -0.21 -29.94 -12.64
C TRP A 511 -0.85 -28.56 -12.84
N LYS A 512 -1.75 -28.45 -13.81
CA LYS A 512 -2.53 -27.26 -14.11
C LYS A 512 -4.00 -27.54 -13.85
N THR A 513 -4.64 -26.66 -13.09
CA THR A 513 -6.05 -26.79 -12.67
C THR A 513 -6.86 -25.63 -13.23
N THR A 514 -8.04 -25.93 -13.77
CA THR A 514 -8.98 -24.93 -14.31
C THR A 514 -10.34 -25.12 -13.64
N GLY A 515 -10.93 -24.06 -13.08
CA GLY A 515 -12.24 -24.10 -12.42
C GLY A 515 -12.26 -23.31 -11.11
N ASP A 516 -13.36 -23.40 -10.37
CA ASP A 516 -13.50 -22.76 -9.07
C ASP A 516 -12.58 -23.40 -8.01
N PRO A 517 -11.97 -22.65 -7.09
CA PRO A 517 -11.06 -23.20 -6.08
C PRO A 517 -11.69 -24.33 -5.26
N THR A 518 -12.96 -24.15 -4.88
CA THR A 518 -13.76 -25.14 -4.13
C THR A 518 -13.89 -26.46 -4.89
N GLU A 519 -14.11 -26.36 -6.20
CA GLU A 519 -14.28 -27.51 -7.09
C GLU A 519 -12.95 -28.20 -7.39
N ILE A 520 -11.90 -27.41 -7.62
CA ILE A 520 -10.52 -27.90 -7.78
C ILE A 520 -10.12 -28.72 -6.55
N ALA A 521 -10.40 -28.24 -5.34
CA ALA A 521 -10.05 -28.95 -4.11
C ALA A 521 -10.69 -30.35 -4.02
N LEU A 522 -11.96 -30.48 -4.40
CA LEU A 522 -12.66 -31.75 -4.45
C LEU A 522 -12.10 -32.64 -5.56
N GLN A 523 -11.80 -32.06 -6.73
CA GLN A 523 -11.29 -32.80 -7.87
C GLN A 523 -9.87 -33.34 -7.66
N VAL A 524 -9.03 -32.55 -7.00
CA VAL A 524 -7.68 -32.94 -6.59
C VAL A 524 -7.76 -34.01 -5.49
N PHE A 525 -8.73 -33.91 -4.58
CA PHE A 525 -9.00 -34.97 -3.61
C PHE A 525 -9.42 -36.28 -4.28
N SER A 526 -10.30 -36.25 -5.28
CA SER A 526 -10.68 -37.47 -6.02
C SER A 526 -9.53 -38.03 -6.87
N HIS A 527 -8.70 -37.18 -7.48
CA HIS A 527 -7.50 -37.60 -8.22
C HIS A 527 -6.47 -38.32 -7.34
N ARG A 528 -6.39 -38.01 -6.04
CA ARG A 528 -5.50 -38.72 -5.09
C ARG A 528 -5.76 -40.21 -5.02
N PHE A 529 -7.01 -40.61 -5.26
CA PHE A 529 -7.45 -42.00 -5.23
C PHE A 529 -7.61 -42.61 -6.64
N ASN A 530 -7.15 -41.92 -7.70
CA ASN A 530 -7.39 -42.28 -9.11
C ASN A 530 -8.87 -42.25 -9.56
N TYR A 531 -9.73 -41.49 -8.87
CA TYR A 531 -11.15 -41.27 -9.25
C TYR A 531 -11.37 -39.90 -9.91
N GLY A 532 -10.47 -39.48 -10.80
CA GLY A 532 -10.61 -38.22 -11.52
C GLY A 532 -11.79 -38.23 -12.51
N LYS A 533 -12.41 -37.06 -12.75
CA LYS A 533 -13.54 -36.94 -13.70
C LYS A 533 -13.25 -37.55 -15.07
N LYS A 534 -12.08 -37.24 -15.66
CA LYS A 534 -11.68 -37.81 -16.95
C LYS A 534 -11.59 -39.33 -16.93
N THR A 535 -11.01 -39.89 -15.87
CA THR A 535 -10.92 -41.35 -15.69
C THR A 535 -12.32 -41.98 -15.58
N LEU A 536 -13.26 -41.29 -14.94
CA LEU A 536 -14.65 -41.74 -14.85
C LEU A 536 -15.39 -41.62 -16.19
N GLU A 537 -15.21 -40.52 -16.93
CA GLU A 537 -15.78 -40.36 -18.28
C GLU A 537 -15.23 -41.42 -19.25
N GLU A 538 -13.92 -41.70 -19.21
CA GLU A 538 -13.26 -42.78 -19.97
C GLU A 538 -13.80 -44.17 -19.59
N ASN A 539 -14.20 -44.36 -18.33
CA ASN A 539 -14.85 -45.58 -17.86
C ASN A 539 -16.33 -45.70 -18.29
N GLY A 540 -16.86 -44.76 -19.07
CA GLY A 540 -18.18 -44.84 -19.72
C GLY A 540 -19.29 -44.00 -19.08
N TRP A 541 -18.99 -43.10 -18.14
CA TRP A 541 -19.97 -42.18 -17.56
C TRP A 541 -20.33 -41.05 -18.55
N THR A 542 -21.62 -40.79 -18.76
CA THR A 542 -22.10 -39.76 -19.70
C THR A 542 -22.95 -38.70 -18.98
N GLN A 543 -22.61 -37.42 -19.16
CA GLN A 543 -23.35 -36.29 -18.57
C GLN A 543 -24.59 -36.00 -19.42
N LYS A 544 -25.77 -35.94 -18.80
CA LYS A 544 -27.05 -35.62 -19.48
C LYS A 544 -27.49 -34.18 -19.29
N MET A 545 -27.33 -33.66 -18.07
CA MET A 545 -27.83 -32.34 -17.69
C MET A 545 -27.04 -31.78 -16.52
N GLU A 546 -26.95 -30.45 -16.44
CA GLU A 546 -26.38 -29.73 -15.30
C GLU A 546 -27.30 -28.63 -14.78
N TYR A 547 -27.35 -28.49 -13.46
CA TYR A 547 -27.91 -27.34 -12.78
C TYR A 547 -26.75 -26.61 -12.09
N PRO A 548 -26.27 -25.48 -12.64
CA PRO A 548 -25.13 -24.77 -12.11
C PRO A 548 -25.39 -24.27 -10.69
N PHE A 549 -24.30 -23.96 -9.99
CA PHE A 549 -24.38 -23.42 -8.64
C PHE A 549 -25.16 -22.10 -8.62
N ASP A 550 -26.16 -22.04 -7.74
CA ASP A 550 -26.95 -20.83 -7.51
C ASP A 550 -26.70 -20.34 -6.07
N SER A 551 -26.36 -19.07 -5.92
CA SER A 551 -26.02 -18.44 -4.64
C SER A 551 -27.21 -18.28 -3.69
N SER A 552 -28.44 -18.21 -4.22
CA SER A 552 -29.66 -18.08 -3.43
C SER A 552 -29.98 -19.38 -2.67
N ILE A 553 -29.90 -20.51 -3.38
CA ILE A 553 -30.18 -21.86 -2.85
C ILE A 553 -28.92 -22.61 -2.37
N LYS A 554 -27.73 -22.11 -2.74
CA LYS A 554 -26.39 -22.56 -2.30
C LYS A 554 -26.06 -24.02 -2.61
N ARG A 555 -26.45 -24.51 -3.78
CA ARG A 555 -26.19 -25.88 -4.23
C ARG A 555 -26.07 -25.99 -5.75
N MET A 556 -25.46 -27.09 -6.20
CA MET A 556 -25.24 -27.48 -7.59
C MET A 556 -25.62 -28.96 -7.74
N SER A 557 -26.22 -29.32 -8.86
CA SER A 557 -26.61 -30.70 -9.15
C SER A 557 -26.27 -31.08 -10.60
N VAL A 558 -25.85 -32.32 -10.84
CA VAL A 558 -25.54 -32.82 -12.18
C VAL A 558 -26.12 -34.21 -12.35
N VAL A 559 -26.62 -34.51 -13.55
CA VAL A 559 -27.24 -35.79 -13.90
C VAL A 559 -26.32 -36.56 -14.85
N TYR A 560 -26.00 -37.80 -14.48
CA TYR A 560 -25.16 -38.70 -15.26
C TYR A 560 -25.85 -40.05 -15.48
N THR A 561 -25.51 -40.72 -16.58
CA THR A 561 -25.90 -42.13 -16.80
C THR A 561 -24.68 -43.03 -16.60
N LYS A 562 -24.86 -44.10 -15.81
CA LYS A 562 -23.80 -45.06 -15.51
C LYS A 562 -23.69 -46.10 -16.63
N PRO A 563 -22.48 -46.47 -17.09
CA PRO A 563 -22.30 -47.50 -18.09
C PRO A 563 -22.80 -48.86 -17.57
N GLY A 564 -23.69 -49.52 -18.33
CA GLY A 564 -24.24 -50.84 -17.99
C GLY A 564 -25.46 -50.84 -17.06
N MET A 565 -26.02 -49.67 -16.71
CA MET A 565 -27.29 -49.55 -15.97
C MET A 565 -28.21 -48.51 -16.63
N ASP A 566 -29.50 -48.84 -16.83
CA ASP A 566 -30.54 -47.92 -17.33
C ASP A 566 -31.01 -46.88 -16.29
N GLN A 567 -30.22 -46.64 -15.24
CA GLN A 567 -30.56 -45.70 -14.18
C GLN A 567 -29.70 -44.45 -14.29
N SER A 568 -30.37 -43.30 -14.25
CA SER A 568 -29.70 -42.00 -14.13
C SER A 568 -29.34 -41.75 -12.67
N VAL A 569 -28.15 -41.19 -12.43
CA VAL A 569 -27.66 -40.83 -11.11
C VAL A 569 -27.55 -39.31 -11.02
N ILE A 570 -28.18 -38.76 -9.99
CA ILE A 570 -28.14 -37.34 -9.67
C ILE A 570 -27.09 -37.16 -8.59
N PHE A 571 -26.12 -36.30 -8.83
CA PHE A 571 -25.10 -35.90 -7.86
C PHE A 571 -25.31 -34.46 -7.45
N THR A 572 -25.34 -34.19 -6.15
CA THR A 572 -25.60 -32.85 -5.60
C THR A 572 -24.53 -32.48 -4.58
N LYS A 573 -24.04 -31.23 -4.65
CA LYS A 573 -23.12 -30.65 -3.66
C LYS A 573 -23.52 -29.22 -3.28
N GLY A 574 -23.17 -28.79 -2.08
CA GLY A 574 -23.62 -27.49 -1.58
C GLY A 574 -23.48 -27.30 -0.08
N ALA A 575 -24.13 -26.24 0.44
CA ALA A 575 -24.14 -25.93 1.86
C ALA A 575 -24.87 -27.02 2.66
N VAL A 576 -24.27 -27.47 3.77
CA VAL A 576 -24.78 -28.57 4.60
C VAL A 576 -26.22 -28.33 5.05
N GLU A 577 -26.51 -27.15 5.59
CA GLU A 577 -27.85 -26.74 6.04
C GLU A 577 -28.92 -26.80 4.93
N ARG A 578 -28.53 -26.61 3.67
CA ARG A 578 -29.46 -26.60 2.53
C ARG A 578 -29.67 -27.96 1.89
N ILE A 579 -28.67 -28.84 1.97
CA ILE A 579 -28.76 -30.19 1.42
C ILE A 579 -29.44 -31.12 2.40
N ILE A 580 -29.17 -30.98 3.70
CA ILE A 580 -29.71 -31.88 4.72
C ILE A 580 -31.25 -31.87 4.78
N ASP A 581 -31.89 -30.75 4.45
CA ASP A 581 -33.34 -30.61 4.35
C ASP A 581 -33.96 -31.38 3.16
N LEU A 582 -33.15 -31.72 2.15
CA LEU A 582 -33.56 -32.46 0.96
C LEU A 582 -33.24 -33.96 1.06
N CYS A 583 -32.53 -34.37 2.11
CA CYS A 583 -32.06 -35.73 2.27
C CYS A 583 -33.05 -36.60 3.06
N THR A 584 -33.38 -37.78 2.52
CA THR A 584 -34.23 -38.79 3.16
C THR A 584 -33.43 -39.92 3.81
N ALA A 585 -32.20 -40.14 3.38
CA ALA A 585 -31.29 -41.16 3.89
C ALA A 585 -29.85 -40.63 4.06
N VAL A 586 -29.04 -41.36 4.83
CA VAL A 586 -27.61 -41.09 5.07
C VAL A 586 -26.84 -42.40 4.96
N GLY A 587 -25.72 -42.39 4.26
CA GLY A 587 -24.84 -43.56 4.12
C GLY A 587 -25.03 -44.33 2.81
N VAL A 588 -24.34 -45.45 2.69
CA VAL A 588 -24.35 -46.31 1.49
C VAL A 588 -24.46 -47.77 1.93
N ASP A 589 -25.28 -48.54 1.22
CA ASP A 589 -25.45 -49.99 1.37
C ASP A 589 -25.71 -50.42 2.83
N GLU A 590 -24.80 -51.19 3.44
CA GLU A 590 -24.95 -51.73 4.81
C GLU A 590 -25.03 -50.64 5.90
N HIS A 591 -24.59 -49.42 5.59
CA HIS A 591 -24.59 -48.27 6.50
C HIS A 591 -25.70 -47.25 6.20
N GLU A 592 -26.63 -47.56 5.28
CA GLU A 592 -27.74 -46.67 4.95
C GLU A 592 -28.77 -46.59 6.08
N GLN A 593 -29.01 -45.38 6.58
CA GLN A 593 -29.99 -45.10 7.64
C GLN A 593 -30.97 -44.03 7.18
N ALA A 594 -32.24 -44.19 7.57
CA ALA A 594 -33.25 -43.16 7.35
C ALA A 594 -32.90 -41.88 8.12
N MET A 595 -33.13 -40.71 7.51
CA MET A 595 -32.84 -39.42 8.10
C MET A 595 -33.78 -39.15 9.28
N THR A 596 -33.30 -39.40 10.51
CA THR A 596 -34.03 -39.07 11.75
C THR A 596 -33.62 -37.68 12.27
N ALA A 597 -34.48 -37.06 13.08
CA ALA A 597 -34.22 -35.73 13.65
C ALA A 597 -32.94 -35.69 14.51
N SER A 598 -32.65 -36.76 15.26
CA SER A 598 -31.43 -36.88 16.06
C SER A 598 -30.17 -37.03 15.20
N LEU A 599 -30.24 -37.78 14.09
CA LEU A 599 -29.13 -37.92 13.16
C LEU A 599 -28.83 -36.61 12.44
N LYS A 600 -29.88 -35.86 12.07
CA LYS A 600 -29.75 -34.51 11.49
C LYS A 600 -28.99 -33.57 12.41
N GLU A 601 -29.32 -33.57 13.70
CA GLU A 601 -28.65 -32.75 14.72
C GLU A 601 -27.17 -33.14 14.90
N ALA A 602 -26.88 -34.45 14.92
CA ALA A 602 -25.50 -34.95 14.99
C ALA A 602 -24.65 -34.53 13.77
N ILE A 603 -25.22 -34.52 12.56
CA ILE A 603 -24.52 -34.06 11.34
C ILE A 603 -24.22 -32.56 11.41
N LEU A 604 -25.15 -31.75 11.93
CA LEU A 604 -24.94 -30.31 12.13
C LEU A 604 -23.89 -30.03 13.22
N GLU A 605 -23.85 -30.83 14.29
CA GLU A 605 -22.77 -30.75 15.30
C GLU A 605 -21.41 -31.08 14.67
N GLN A 606 -21.35 -32.13 13.84
CA GLN A 606 -20.13 -32.52 13.14
C GLN A 606 -19.67 -31.45 12.13
N MET A 607 -20.60 -30.80 11.43
CA MET A 607 -20.30 -29.64 10.58
C MET A 607 -19.67 -28.51 11.41
N THR A 608 -20.25 -28.21 12.57
CA THR A 608 -19.77 -27.14 13.46
C THR A 608 -18.37 -27.44 13.97
N PHE A 609 -18.08 -28.69 14.32
CA PHE A 609 -16.74 -29.14 14.72
C PHE A 609 -15.68 -28.96 13.63
N LEU A 610 -16.00 -29.31 12.38
CA LEU A 610 -15.10 -29.07 11.25
C LEU A 610 -14.90 -27.57 10.99
N ALA A 611 -15.97 -26.76 11.13
CA ALA A 611 -15.92 -25.32 10.96
C ALA A 611 -15.12 -24.59 12.06
N GLU A 612 -15.11 -25.09 13.30
CA GLU A 612 -14.29 -24.57 14.40
C GLU A 612 -12.78 -24.73 14.15
N GLN A 613 -12.39 -25.69 13.30
CA GLN A 613 -11.00 -25.87 12.85
C GLN A 613 -10.63 -24.96 11.67
N GLY A 614 -11.53 -24.08 11.26
CA GLY A 614 -11.35 -23.19 10.12
C GLY A 614 -11.56 -23.85 8.76
N LEU A 615 -12.28 -24.97 8.72
CA LEU A 615 -12.64 -25.64 7.46
C LEU A 615 -13.97 -25.10 6.91
N ARG A 616 -14.02 -24.84 5.61
CA ARG A 616 -15.26 -24.65 4.86
C ARG A 616 -15.88 -26.01 4.56
N VAL A 617 -17.06 -26.27 5.13
CA VAL A 617 -17.72 -27.57 5.05
C VAL A 617 -18.76 -27.60 3.93
N LEU A 618 -18.72 -28.63 3.09
CA LEU A 618 -19.72 -28.92 2.05
C LEU A 618 -20.34 -30.30 2.27
N ALA A 619 -21.64 -30.40 1.99
CA ALA A 619 -22.32 -31.69 1.93
C ALA A 619 -22.28 -32.23 0.50
N ILE A 620 -22.09 -33.54 0.39
CA ILE A 620 -22.15 -34.29 -0.87
C ILE A 620 -23.25 -35.34 -0.75
N ALA A 621 -24.15 -35.37 -1.72
CA ALA A 621 -25.30 -36.26 -1.74
C ALA A 621 -25.50 -36.86 -3.15
N ARG A 622 -26.15 -38.03 -3.19
CA ARG A 622 -26.50 -38.71 -4.45
C ARG A 622 -27.93 -39.24 -4.43
N LYS A 623 -28.51 -39.49 -5.60
CA LYS A 623 -29.78 -40.19 -5.79
C LYS A 623 -29.77 -41.00 -7.08
N PHE A 624 -30.33 -42.21 -7.02
CA PHE A 624 -30.65 -43.00 -8.20
C PHE A 624 -32.08 -42.66 -8.66
N THR A 625 -32.26 -42.41 -9.96
CA THR A 625 -33.58 -42.16 -10.55
C THR A 625 -33.81 -43.06 -11.77
N THR A 626 -35.05 -43.53 -11.92
CA THR A 626 -35.52 -44.27 -13.09
C THR A 626 -36.17 -43.36 -14.13
N MET A 627 -36.20 -42.05 -13.91
CA MET A 627 -36.66 -41.08 -14.91
C MET A 627 -35.64 -41.02 -16.06
N GLU A 628 -36.07 -41.34 -17.28
CA GLU A 628 -35.32 -41.03 -18.49
C GLU A 628 -35.34 -39.51 -18.69
N ILE A 629 -34.19 -38.87 -18.52
CA ILE A 629 -34.01 -37.45 -18.78
C ILE A 629 -33.22 -37.35 -20.10
N GLU A 630 -33.89 -36.88 -21.15
CA GLU A 630 -33.27 -36.62 -22.45
C GLU A 630 -32.24 -35.47 -22.36
N GLU A 631 -31.28 -35.44 -23.28
CA GLU A 631 -30.34 -34.33 -23.39
C GLU A 631 -31.09 -33.01 -23.65
N HIS A 632 -30.81 -31.98 -22.85
CA HIS A 632 -31.37 -30.64 -22.98
C HIS A 632 -32.89 -30.49 -22.75
N SER A 633 -33.55 -31.40 -22.01
CA SER A 633 -34.94 -31.19 -21.59
C SER A 633 -35.07 -30.12 -20.48
N ASP A 634 -36.04 -29.22 -20.55
CA ASP A 634 -36.25 -28.12 -19.58
C ASP A 634 -36.99 -28.60 -18.31
N VAL A 635 -36.38 -29.55 -17.58
CA VAL A 635 -36.97 -30.14 -16.37
C VAL A 635 -36.78 -29.20 -15.19
N ASP A 636 -37.86 -28.99 -14.45
CA ASP A 636 -37.87 -28.08 -13.31
C ASP A 636 -36.92 -28.56 -12.18
N ARG A 637 -36.01 -27.67 -11.75
CA ARG A 637 -34.90 -27.99 -10.82
C ARG A 637 -35.38 -28.60 -9.50
N SER A 638 -36.57 -28.21 -9.05
CA SER A 638 -37.18 -28.67 -7.80
C SER A 638 -37.55 -30.16 -7.79
N LEU A 639 -37.80 -30.76 -8.96
CA LEU A 639 -38.16 -32.18 -9.09
C LEU A 639 -36.93 -33.09 -9.05
N VAL A 640 -35.78 -32.59 -9.50
CA VAL A 640 -34.50 -33.30 -9.51
C VAL A 640 -33.86 -33.28 -8.11
N GLU A 641 -33.91 -32.13 -7.42
CA GLU A 641 -33.26 -31.90 -6.13
C GLU A 641 -34.14 -32.29 -4.91
N LYS A 642 -34.70 -33.50 -4.90
CA LYS A 642 -35.54 -34.02 -3.81
C LYS A 642 -35.23 -35.50 -3.52
N ASP A 643 -35.41 -35.94 -2.27
CA ASP A 643 -35.24 -37.32 -1.81
C ASP A 643 -33.81 -37.84 -2.03
N LEU A 644 -32.83 -37.02 -1.62
CA LEU A 644 -31.40 -37.31 -1.79
C LEU A 644 -30.88 -38.21 -0.65
N CYS A 645 -29.78 -38.93 -0.90
CA CYS A 645 -29.04 -39.64 0.14
C CYS A 645 -27.71 -38.93 0.44
N LEU A 646 -27.48 -38.54 1.70
CA LEU A 646 -26.26 -37.86 2.13
C LEU A 646 -25.10 -38.84 2.25
N LEU A 647 -24.01 -38.58 1.52
CA LEU A 647 -22.82 -39.43 1.52
C LEU A 647 -21.78 -39.01 2.54
N GLY A 648 -21.64 -37.72 2.81
CA GLY A 648 -20.62 -37.22 3.72
C GLY A 648 -20.40 -35.72 3.64
N LEU A 649 -19.43 -35.26 4.42
CA LEU A 649 -19.04 -33.85 4.52
C LEU A 649 -17.57 -33.66 4.10
N ALA A 650 -17.31 -32.73 3.18
CA ALA A 650 -15.97 -32.30 2.79
C ALA A 650 -15.57 -31.03 3.54
N GLY A 651 -14.49 -31.08 4.33
CA GLY A 651 -13.85 -29.95 4.97
C GLY A 651 -12.71 -29.39 4.13
N LEU A 652 -12.95 -28.27 3.48
CA LEU A 652 -12.01 -27.53 2.65
C LEU A 652 -11.27 -26.50 3.48
N TYR A 653 -10.00 -26.25 3.21
CA TYR A 653 -9.16 -25.30 3.91
C TYR A 653 -8.51 -24.35 2.92
N ASP A 654 -8.47 -23.08 3.28
CA ASP A 654 -7.79 -22.02 2.54
C ASP A 654 -6.50 -21.68 3.30
N PRO A 655 -5.33 -22.23 2.90
CA PRO A 655 -4.10 -22.04 3.66
C PRO A 655 -3.63 -20.59 3.63
N PRO A 656 -3.14 -20.06 4.78
CA PRO A 656 -2.44 -18.78 4.80
C PRO A 656 -1.19 -18.87 3.93
N ARG A 657 -0.76 -17.74 3.35
CA ARG A 657 0.52 -17.70 2.65
C ARG A 657 1.66 -17.86 3.67
N LEU A 658 2.76 -18.50 3.26
CA LEU A 658 3.88 -18.83 4.15
C LEU A 658 4.52 -17.56 4.74
N GLU A 659 4.61 -16.52 3.92
CA GLU A 659 5.09 -15.18 4.26
C GLU A 659 4.21 -14.41 5.24
N THR A 660 2.89 -14.64 5.26
CA THR A 660 1.90 -13.76 5.91
C THR A 660 2.20 -13.63 7.38
N LYS A 661 2.55 -14.72 8.05
CA LYS A 661 2.86 -14.74 9.48
C LYS A 661 4.07 -13.87 9.83
N ALA A 662 5.16 -13.97 9.07
CA ALA A 662 6.36 -13.16 9.32
C ALA A 662 6.09 -11.68 9.02
N ALA A 663 5.30 -11.40 7.99
CA ALA A 663 4.95 -10.04 7.61
C ALA A 663 4.01 -9.36 8.62
N VAL A 664 3.00 -10.06 9.14
CA VAL A 664 2.15 -9.56 10.24
C VAL A 664 3.00 -9.25 11.47
N GLN A 665 3.95 -10.13 11.83
CA GLN A 665 4.88 -9.88 12.94
C GLN A 665 5.75 -8.64 12.73
N ALA A 666 6.25 -8.42 11.51
CA ALA A 666 7.02 -7.23 11.17
C ALA A 666 6.17 -5.95 11.29
N CYS A 667 4.92 -5.97 10.83
CA CYS A 667 3.97 -4.87 11.00
C CYS A 667 3.72 -4.56 12.49
N THR A 668 3.46 -5.58 13.31
CA THR A 668 3.25 -5.40 14.75
C THR A 668 4.48 -4.84 15.45
N THR A 669 5.68 -5.31 15.08
CA THR A 669 6.95 -4.78 15.61
C THR A 669 7.15 -3.31 15.26
N ALA A 670 6.72 -2.91 14.07
CA ALA A 670 6.75 -1.53 13.57
C ALA A 670 5.64 -0.63 14.15
N GLY A 671 4.84 -1.12 15.10
CA GLY A 671 3.74 -0.39 15.71
C GLY A 671 2.49 -0.26 14.83
N ILE A 672 2.35 -1.10 13.81
CA ILE A 672 1.20 -1.12 12.89
C ILE A 672 0.21 -2.20 13.34
N THR A 673 -1.06 -1.81 13.49
CA THR A 673 -2.13 -2.75 13.87
C THR A 673 -2.72 -3.36 12.60
N VAL A 674 -2.74 -4.69 12.52
CA VAL A 674 -3.36 -5.41 11.38
C VAL A 674 -4.74 -5.91 11.80
N SER A 675 -5.77 -5.54 11.04
CA SER A 675 -7.15 -6.00 11.20
C SER A 675 -7.58 -6.82 9.98
N MET A 676 -8.23 -7.96 10.21
CA MET A 676 -8.82 -8.81 9.18
C MET A 676 -10.31 -8.48 9.02
N LEU A 677 -10.73 -8.14 7.80
CA LEU A 677 -12.13 -7.91 7.45
C LEU A 677 -12.52 -8.99 6.44
N THR A 678 -13.48 -9.86 6.76
CA THR A 678 -13.79 -11.00 5.89
C THR A 678 -15.28 -11.33 5.85
N GLY A 679 -15.74 -11.86 4.71
CA GLY A 679 -17.08 -12.44 4.55
C GLY A 679 -17.24 -13.85 5.15
N ASP A 680 -16.16 -14.45 5.65
CA ASP A 680 -16.17 -15.78 6.23
C ASP A 680 -16.91 -15.86 7.56
N HIS A 681 -17.20 -17.09 7.99
CA HIS A 681 -17.76 -17.35 9.31
C HIS A 681 -16.78 -16.92 10.43
N PRO A 682 -17.26 -16.40 11.57
CA PRO A 682 -16.40 -15.91 12.65
C PRO A 682 -15.42 -16.96 13.20
N SER A 683 -15.82 -18.23 13.28
CA SER A 683 -14.96 -19.33 13.75
C SER A 683 -13.75 -19.52 12.84
N THR A 684 -13.97 -19.56 11.53
CA THR A 684 -12.93 -19.70 10.51
C THR A 684 -12.00 -18.50 10.49
N ALA A 685 -12.56 -17.29 10.49
CA ALA A 685 -11.78 -16.06 10.54
C ALA A 685 -10.89 -16.00 11.78
N THR A 686 -11.43 -16.38 12.95
CA THR A 686 -10.69 -16.42 14.22
C THR A 686 -9.57 -17.46 14.21
N ALA A 687 -9.81 -18.63 13.63
CA ALA A 687 -8.79 -19.68 13.51
C ALA A 687 -7.61 -19.21 12.64
N ILE A 688 -7.88 -18.66 11.45
CA ILE A 688 -6.85 -18.12 10.56
C ILE A 688 -6.13 -16.94 11.23
N ALA A 689 -6.86 -16.02 11.87
CA ALA A 689 -6.28 -14.87 12.57
C ALA A 689 -5.31 -15.28 13.69
N LYS A 690 -5.59 -16.38 14.41
CA LYS A 690 -4.67 -16.96 15.41
C LYS A 690 -3.45 -17.64 14.78
N GLU A 691 -3.60 -18.23 13.60
CA GLU A 691 -2.52 -18.90 12.88
C GLU A 691 -1.50 -17.91 12.31
N VAL A 692 -1.98 -16.84 11.67
CA VAL A 692 -1.13 -15.78 11.11
C VAL A 692 -0.57 -14.83 12.18
N GLY A 693 -1.19 -14.77 13.36
CA GLY A 693 -0.72 -13.98 14.50
C GLY A 693 -1.35 -12.59 14.65
N ILE A 694 -2.53 -12.35 14.05
CA ILE A 694 -3.33 -11.13 14.28
C ILE A 694 -3.92 -11.15 15.69
N ILE A 695 -4.43 -12.32 16.13
CA ILE A 695 -5.00 -12.53 17.46
C ILE A 695 -4.06 -13.46 18.26
N PRO A 696 -3.86 -13.23 19.58
CA PRO A 696 -3.12 -14.17 20.42
C PRO A 696 -3.81 -15.54 20.49
N LYS A 697 -3.01 -16.62 20.53
CA LYS A 697 -3.54 -17.99 20.63
C LYS A 697 -4.45 -18.18 21.85
N ASN A 698 -4.07 -17.57 22.97
CA ASN A 698 -4.81 -17.61 24.22
C ASN A 698 -5.48 -16.25 24.48
N MET A 699 -6.80 -16.16 24.31
CA MET A 699 -7.57 -14.94 24.58
C MET A 699 -7.69 -14.64 26.08
N GLY A 700 -7.58 -15.66 26.95
CA GLY A 700 -7.76 -15.52 28.40
C GLY A 700 -6.69 -14.67 29.12
N THR A 701 -5.62 -14.27 28.42
CA THR A 701 -4.61 -13.35 28.96
C THR A 701 -5.00 -11.88 28.81
N LEU A 702 -6.09 -11.58 28.09
CA LEU A 702 -6.57 -10.22 27.83
C LEU A 702 -7.68 -9.84 28.81
N PRO A 703 -7.80 -8.55 29.18
CA PRO A 703 -8.98 -8.02 29.87
C PRO A 703 -10.28 -8.39 29.14
N ALA A 704 -11.34 -8.69 29.90
CA ALA A 704 -12.59 -9.25 29.35
C ALA A 704 -13.28 -8.29 28.36
N ASP A 705 -13.20 -6.98 28.61
CA ASP A 705 -13.69 -5.92 27.74
C ASP A 705 -12.94 -5.86 26.40
N VAL A 706 -11.62 -6.04 26.43
CA VAL A 706 -10.78 -6.08 25.21
C VAL A 706 -11.03 -7.38 24.43
N ALA A 707 -11.08 -8.53 25.11
CA ALA A 707 -11.32 -9.82 24.47
C ALA A 707 -12.66 -9.85 23.71
N ALA A 708 -13.70 -9.22 24.27
CA ALA A 708 -15.02 -9.07 23.65
C ALA A 708 -15.05 -8.08 22.47
N ALA A 709 -14.08 -7.16 22.39
CA ALA A 709 -13.97 -6.18 21.31
C ALA A 709 -13.17 -6.70 20.11
N ILE A 710 -12.25 -7.67 20.30
CA ILE A 710 -11.30 -8.13 19.27
C ILE A 710 -11.97 -8.83 18.09
N VAL A 711 -12.96 -9.68 18.35
CA VAL A 711 -13.72 -10.40 17.31
C VAL A 711 -15.16 -9.95 17.36
N LYS A 712 -15.66 -9.43 16.24
CA LYS A 712 -17.08 -9.06 16.08
C LYS A 712 -17.64 -9.62 14.79
N THR A 713 -18.93 -9.89 14.76
CA THR A 713 -19.64 -10.09 13.50
C THR A 713 -19.95 -8.73 12.87
N ALA A 714 -20.10 -8.70 11.54
CA ALA A 714 -20.55 -7.50 10.84
C ALA A 714 -21.91 -7.02 11.36
N THR A 715 -22.83 -7.94 11.67
CA THR A 715 -24.14 -7.59 12.23
C THR A 715 -24.06 -6.89 13.59
N GLU A 716 -23.12 -7.27 14.45
CA GLU A 716 -22.88 -6.59 15.73
C GLU A 716 -22.21 -5.24 15.52
N PHE A 717 -21.16 -5.20 14.69
CA PHE A 717 -20.42 -3.97 14.40
C PHE A 717 -21.30 -2.93 13.71
N ASP A 718 -22.14 -3.36 12.78
CA ASP A 718 -22.97 -2.46 11.99
C ASP A 718 -24.16 -1.89 12.78
N ARG A 719 -24.63 -2.61 13.80
CA ARG A 719 -25.67 -2.12 14.72
C ARG A 719 -25.17 -1.02 15.65
N MET A 720 -23.87 -0.94 15.90
CA MET A 720 -23.29 0.09 16.77
C MET A 720 -23.36 1.45 16.10
N SER A 721 -23.69 2.46 16.89
CA SER A 721 -23.59 3.86 16.49
C SER A 721 -22.12 4.28 16.35
N GLU A 722 -21.85 5.36 15.61
CA GLU A 722 -20.49 5.86 15.42
C GLU A 722 -19.80 6.20 16.75
N ALA A 723 -20.56 6.77 17.72
CA ALA A 723 -20.05 7.09 19.04
C ALA A 723 -19.71 5.84 19.87
N GLU A 724 -20.50 4.78 19.77
CA GLU A 724 -20.18 3.49 20.42
C GLU A 724 -18.96 2.83 19.80
N ILE A 725 -18.85 2.84 18.47
CA ILE A 725 -17.67 2.35 17.76
C ILE A 725 -16.45 3.11 18.22
N ASP A 726 -16.52 4.44 18.35
CA ASP A 726 -15.40 5.29 18.77
C ASP A 726 -15.07 5.14 20.26
N ALA A 727 -16.03 4.76 21.09
CA ALA A 727 -15.84 4.47 22.53
C ALA A 727 -15.18 3.11 22.81
N LEU A 728 -15.11 2.19 21.83
CA LEU A 728 -14.45 0.89 22.01
C LEU A 728 -12.96 1.07 22.40
N PRO A 729 -12.44 0.30 23.37
CA PRO A 729 -11.05 0.42 23.82
C PRO A 729 -10.06 0.17 22.67
N THR A 730 -10.35 -0.84 21.85
CA THR A 730 -9.67 -1.13 20.59
C THR A 730 -10.72 -1.46 19.53
N LEU A 731 -10.53 -0.96 18.32
CA LEU A 731 -11.34 -1.43 17.20
C LEU A 731 -11.13 -2.93 16.98
N PRO A 732 -12.14 -3.66 16.47
CA PRO A 732 -12.01 -5.09 16.24
C PRO A 732 -10.83 -5.43 15.31
N LEU A 733 -10.08 -6.47 15.69
CA LEU A 733 -9.02 -7.02 14.85
C LEU A 733 -9.56 -8.03 13.84
N VAL A 734 -10.71 -8.64 14.11
CA VAL A 734 -11.41 -9.51 13.17
C VAL A 734 -12.87 -9.10 13.10
N VAL A 735 -13.31 -8.70 11.91
CA VAL A 735 -14.73 -8.55 11.59
C VAL A 735 -15.10 -9.61 10.57
N ALA A 736 -16.06 -10.47 10.91
CA ALA A 736 -16.49 -11.60 10.09
C ALA A 736 -17.89 -11.35 9.51
N ARG A 737 -18.23 -12.04 8.41
CA ARG A 737 -19.46 -11.82 7.62
C ARG A 737 -19.61 -10.38 7.09
N CYS A 738 -18.50 -9.72 6.76
CA CYS A 738 -18.49 -8.33 6.28
C CYS A 738 -19.20 -8.19 4.93
N ALA A 739 -20.04 -7.16 4.82
CA ALA A 739 -20.46 -6.59 3.55
C ALA A 739 -19.45 -5.50 3.11
N PRO A 740 -19.46 -5.07 1.83
CA PRO A 740 -18.64 -3.96 1.36
C PRO A 740 -18.79 -2.69 2.22
N GLU A 741 -20.01 -2.37 2.67
CA GLU A 741 -20.31 -1.20 3.49
C GLU A 741 -19.68 -1.30 4.89
N THR A 742 -19.63 -2.49 5.48
CA THR A 742 -18.98 -2.74 6.77
C THR A 742 -17.48 -2.40 6.69
N LYS A 743 -16.83 -2.71 5.56
CA LYS A 743 -15.41 -2.39 5.32
C LYS A 743 -15.20 -0.88 5.25
N VAL A 744 -16.08 -0.18 4.54
CA VAL A 744 -16.07 1.30 4.46
C VAL A 744 -16.22 1.93 5.85
N ARG A 745 -17.18 1.46 6.66
CA ARG A 745 -17.39 1.97 8.03
C ARG A 745 -16.20 1.76 8.95
N MET A 746 -15.47 0.65 8.79
CA MET A 746 -14.23 0.41 9.54
C MET A 746 -13.16 1.47 9.21
N ILE A 747 -13.01 1.81 7.93
CA ILE A 747 -12.07 2.86 7.48
C ILE A 747 -12.50 4.23 8.01
N GLU A 748 -13.79 4.56 7.97
CA GLU A 748 -14.31 5.81 8.55
C GLU A 748 -14.08 5.91 10.06
N ALA A 749 -14.26 4.81 10.80
CA ALA A 749 -13.96 4.76 12.23
C ALA A 749 -12.47 5.00 12.52
N LEU A 750 -11.57 4.47 11.70
CA LEU A 750 -10.14 4.75 11.79
C LEU A 750 -9.85 6.23 11.54
N HIS A 751 -10.46 6.83 10.50
CA HIS A 751 -10.30 8.26 10.21
C HIS A 751 -10.83 9.16 11.34
N ARG A 752 -12.00 8.85 11.93
CA ARG A 752 -12.54 9.59 13.09
C ARG A 752 -11.60 9.52 14.29
N ARG A 753 -10.91 8.40 14.47
CA ARG A 753 -9.86 8.20 15.50
C ARG A 753 -8.50 8.80 15.10
N ASN A 754 -8.42 9.57 14.01
CA ASN A 754 -7.19 10.16 13.48
C ASN A 754 -6.08 9.12 13.21
N LYS A 755 -6.46 7.92 12.78
CA LYS A 755 -5.54 6.86 12.37
C LYS A 755 -5.39 6.86 10.85
N PHE A 756 -4.20 6.51 10.38
CA PHE A 756 -3.91 6.35 8.95
C PHE A 756 -4.16 4.91 8.54
N ALA A 757 -5.11 4.72 7.64
CA ALA A 757 -5.62 3.41 7.25
C ALA A 757 -5.09 3.02 5.87
N ALA A 758 -4.39 1.89 5.80
CA ALA A 758 -4.16 1.18 4.56
C ALA A 758 -5.17 0.03 4.43
N MET A 759 -5.80 -0.11 3.27
CA MET A 759 -6.72 -1.21 2.98
C MET A 759 -6.10 -2.12 1.93
N THR A 760 -6.12 -3.43 2.14
CA THR A 760 -5.68 -4.42 1.15
C THR A 760 -6.85 -5.32 0.74
N GLY A 761 -7.00 -5.55 -0.56
CA GLY A 761 -8.06 -6.40 -1.09
C GLY A 761 -7.83 -6.81 -2.54
N ASP A 762 -8.54 -7.85 -2.96
CA ASP A 762 -8.45 -8.45 -4.30
C ASP A 762 -9.81 -8.42 -5.01
N GLY A 763 -10.91 -8.47 -4.27
CA GLY A 763 -12.26 -8.56 -4.81
C GLY A 763 -12.88 -7.23 -5.20
N VAL A 764 -13.90 -7.29 -6.06
CA VAL A 764 -14.75 -6.13 -6.43
C VAL A 764 -15.37 -5.48 -5.19
N ASN A 765 -15.72 -6.31 -4.20
CA ASN A 765 -16.27 -5.92 -2.90
C ASN A 765 -15.35 -5.00 -2.09
N ASP A 766 -14.04 -5.00 -2.36
CA ASP A 766 -13.06 -4.17 -1.65
C ASP A 766 -12.92 -2.77 -2.25
N SER A 767 -13.35 -2.58 -3.50
CA SER A 767 -13.13 -1.36 -4.28
C SER A 767 -13.58 -0.07 -3.56
N PRO A 768 -14.76 -0.01 -2.90
CA PRO A 768 -15.17 1.19 -2.15
C PRO A 768 -14.23 1.49 -0.99
N SER A 769 -13.82 0.46 -0.24
CA SER A 769 -12.91 0.61 0.91
C SER A 769 -11.47 0.93 0.50
N LEU A 770 -10.99 0.35 -0.61
CA LEU A 770 -9.67 0.64 -1.19
C LEU A 770 -9.53 2.10 -1.60
N LYS A 771 -10.60 2.66 -2.19
CA LYS A 771 -10.61 4.06 -2.64
C LYS A 771 -10.77 5.06 -1.50
N LEU A 772 -11.43 4.66 -0.41
CA LEU A 772 -11.63 5.51 0.76
C LEU A 772 -10.39 5.57 1.66
N ALA A 773 -9.64 4.47 1.75
CA ALA A 773 -8.42 4.38 2.56
C ALA A 773 -7.37 5.43 2.14
N ASP A 774 -6.50 5.82 3.08
CA ASP A 774 -5.36 6.70 2.78
C ASP A 774 -4.39 6.07 1.78
N VAL A 775 -4.29 4.74 1.83
CA VAL A 775 -3.54 3.91 0.88
C VAL A 775 -4.34 2.66 0.54
N GLY A 776 -4.89 2.59 -0.68
CA GLY A 776 -5.49 1.38 -1.22
C GLY A 776 -4.43 0.46 -1.85
N ILE A 777 -4.39 -0.82 -1.47
CA ILE A 777 -3.45 -1.82 -1.99
C ILE A 777 -4.21 -2.98 -2.63
N ALA A 778 -4.02 -3.20 -3.92
CA ALA A 778 -4.61 -4.34 -4.63
C ALA A 778 -3.61 -5.45 -4.94
N MET A 779 -4.13 -6.67 -5.03
CA MET A 779 -3.41 -7.83 -5.55
C MET A 779 -3.30 -7.75 -7.07
N GLY A 780 -2.14 -8.10 -7.64
CA GLY A 780 -1.83 -7.94 -9.05
C GLY A 780 -2.20 -9.15 -9.91
N LEU A 781 -1.99 -10.37 -9.42
CA LEU A 781 -2.28 -11.60 -10.16
C LEU A 781 -3.73 -12.05 -9.93
N ASN A 782 -4.12 -12.21 -8.67
CA ASN A 782 -5.45 -12.68 -8.28
C ASN A 782 -6.46 -11.56 -8.09
N GLY A 783 -6.02 -10.30 -8.04
CA GLY A 783 -6.93 -9.16 -7.87
C GLY A 783 -7.79 -8.92 -9.11
N SER A 784 -9.05 -8.60 -8.87
CA SER A 784 -9.96 -8.08 -9.88
C SER A 784 -9.44 -6.77 -10.46
N ASP A 785 -9.74 -6.52 -11.73
CA ASP A 785 -9.32 -5.27 -12.37
C ASP A 785 -10.01 -4.04 -11.74
N VAL A 786 -11.19 -4.24 -11.13
CA VAL A 786 -11.89 -3.24 -10.32
C VAL A 786 -11.06 -2.87 -9.08
N ALA A 787 -10.60 -3.86 -8.31
CA ALA A 787 -9.77 -3.62 -7.14
C ALA A 787 -8.44 -2.92 -7.52
N LYS A 788 -7.77 -3.38 -8.58
CA LYS A 788 -6.56 -2.72 -9.10
C LYS A 788 -6.84 -1.28 -9.49
N SER A 789 -7.95 -1.02 -10.16
CA SER A 789 -8.33 0.33 -10.61
C SER A 789 -8.65 1.27 -9.44
N ALA A 790 -9.23 0.75 -8.35
CA ALA A 790 -9.57 1.51 -7.15
C ALA A 790 -8.36 1.77 -6.22
N SER A 791 -7.32 0.92 -6.29
CA SER A 791 -6.13 0.99 -5.44
C SER A 791 -5.11 2.04 -5.88
N ASP A 792 -4.31 2.53 -4.93
CA ASP A 792 -3.17 3.40 -5.17
C ASP A 792 -1.87 2.64 -5.44
N ILE A 793 -1.81 1.38 -4.98
CA ILE A 793 -0.66 0.49 -5.07
C ILE A 793 -1.12 -0.89 -5.49
N VAL A 794 -0.35 -1.54 -6.38
CA VAL A 794 -0.61 -2.90 -6.85
C VAL A 794 0.60 -3.78 -6.54
N LEU A 795 0.38 -4.91 -5.89
CA LEU A 795 1.41 -5.91 -5.60
C LEU A 795 1.50 -6.90 -6.77
N THR A 796 2.58 -6.90 -7.53
CA THR A 796 2.65 -7.73 -8.75
C THR A 796 2.90 -9.22 -8.48
N ASP A 797 3.23 -9.58 -7.24
CA ASP A 797 3.49 -10.96 -6.82
C ASP A 797 2.48 -11.53 -5.84
N ASP A 798 1.44 -10.76 -5.49
CA ASP A 798 0.44 -11.14 -4.52
C ASP A 798 1.00 -11.54 -3.14
N ASN A 799 2.18 -11.03 -2.79
CA ASN A 799 2.84 -11.37 -1.54
C ASN A 799 2.58 -10.30 -0.48
N PHE A 800 2.01 -10.70 0.67
CA PHE A 800 1.73 -9.77 1.77
C PHE A 800 3.01 -9.13 2.35
N ALA A 801 4.17 -9.80 2.28
CA ALA A 801 5.46 -9.24 2.69
C ALA A 801 5.89 -8.05 1.81
N SER A 802 5.38 -7.94 0.58
CA SER A 802 5.63 -6.78 -0.29
C SER A 802 5.06 -5.49 0.31
N ILE A 803 4.00 -5.57 1.14
CA ILE A 803 3.46 -4.41 1.88
C ILE A 803 4.47 -3.93 2.93
N VAL A 804 5.11 -4.86 3.64
CA VAL A 804 6.16 -4.54 4.63
C VAL A 804 7.33 -3.84 3.95
N ASN A 805 7.76 -4.33 2.78
CA ASN A 805 8.77 -3.69 1.96
C ASN A 805 8.33 -2.28 1.52
N ALA A 806 7.05 -2.09 1.17
CA ALA A 806 6.51 -0.79 0.78
C ALA A 806 6.52 0.20 1.95
N VAL A 807 6.15 -0.25 3.16
CA VAL A 807 6.19 0.57 4.38
C VAL A 807 7.63 0.96 4.71
N GLU A 808 8.57 0.01 4.66
CA GLU A 808 10.00 0.26 4.88
C GLU A 808 10.53 1.32 3.91
N GLU A 809 10.24 1.19 2.61
CA GLU A 809 10.66 2.14 1.58
C GLU A 809 9.98 3.52 1.74
N GLY A 810 8.71 3.56 2.14
CA GLY A 810 8.00 4.81 2.46
C GLY A 810 8.62 5.55 3.63
N ARG A 811 8.95 4.84 4.72
CA ARG A 811 9.66 5.39 5.89
C ARG A 811 11.07 5.85 5.53
N ARG A 812 11.81 5.09 4.74
CA ARG A 812 13.14 5.46 4.22
C ARG A 812 13.10 6.76 3.43
N MET A 813 12.14 6.88 2.51
CA MET A 813 11.99 8.08 1.70
C MET A 813 11.72 9.31 2.58
N PHE A 814 10.85 9.18 3.58
CA PHE A 814 10.55 10.27 4.51
C PHE A 814 11.79 10.73 5.29
N ASP A 815 12.58 9.81 5.84
CA ASP A 815 13.85 10.14 6.53
C ASP A 815 14.82 10.85 5.58
N ASN A 816 14.97 10.33 4.36
CA ASN A 816 15.86 10.93 3.36
C ASN A 816 15.42 12.34 2.99
N ILE A 817 14.11 12.59 2.92
CA ILE A 817 13.56 13.93 2.71
C ILE A 817 13.94 14.87 3.84
N GLN A 818 13.79 14.45 5.10
CA GLN A 818 14.22 15.26 6.24
C GLN A 818 15.71 15.59 6.18
N ARG A 819 16.56 14.61 5.82
CA ARG A 819 18.03 14.79 5.74
C ARG A 819 18.44 15.83 4.71
N PHE A 820 17.94 15.75 3.47
CA PHE A 820 18.33 16.72 2.44
C PHE A 820 17.66 18.09 2.64
N VAL A 821 16.43 18.15 3.18
CA VAL A 821 15.78 19.42 3.55
C VAL A 821 16.59 20.13 4.62
N LEU A 822 17.04 19.40 5.65
CA LEU A 822 17.91 19.95 6.69
C LEU A 822 19.21 20.48 6.09
N HIS A 823 19.84 19.73 5.18
CA HIS A 823 21.07 20.17 4.50
C HIS A 823 20.88 21.50 3.75
N LEU A 824 19.87 21.59 2.88
CA LEU A 824 19.63 22.78 2.05
C LEU A 824 19.18 24.00 2.87
N LEU A 825 18.39 23.81 3.93
CA LEU A 825 17.93 24.96 4.71
C LEU A 825 18.98 25.43 5.73
N THR A 826 19.83 24.53 6.22
CA THR A 826 20.94 24.89 7.12
C THR A 826 21.95 25.79 6.42
N SER A 827 22.27 25.51 5.14
CA SER A 827 23.16 26.38 4.36
C SER A 827 22.59 27.79 4.22
N ASN A 828 21.32 27.90 3.89
CA ASN A 828 20.64 29.19 3.72
C ASN A 828 20.60 29.99 5.03
N VAL A 829 20.36 29.34 6.17
CA VAL A 829 20.41 30.02 7.48
C VAL A 829 21.82 30.54 7.78
N GLY A 830 22.85 29.75 7.49
CA GLY A 830 24.24 30.18 7.68
C GLY A 830 24.62 31.39 6.80
N GLU A 831 24.20 31.39 5.55
CA GLU A 831 24.40 32.51 4.61
C GLU A 831 23.65 33.78 5.06
N VAL A 832 22.39 33.65 5.48
CA VAL A 832 21.59 34.78 5.98
C VAL A 832 22.23 35.39 7.22
N ILE A 833 22.70 34.58 8.17
CA ILE A 833 23.38 35.08 9.37
C ILE A 833 24.66 35.84 9.00
N LEU A 834 25.47 35.28 8.09
CA LEU A 834 26.69 35.91 7.62
C LEU A 834 26.42 37.28 6.95
N LEU A 835 25.40 37.37 6.09
CA LEU A 835 25.05 38.62 5.39
C LEU A 835 24.40 39.64 6.33
N ILE A 836 23.51 39.23 7.23
CA ILE A 836 22.87 40.18 8.15
C ILE A 836 23.87 40.75 9.15
N CYS A 837 24.74 39.91 9.72
CA CYS A 837 25.85 40.42 10.54
C CYS A 837 26.86 41.21 9.70
N GLY A 838 27.02 40.83 8.42
CA GLY A 838 27.84 41.50 7.43
C GLY A 838 27.49 42.97 7.20
N LEU A 839 26.23 43.36 7.37
CA LEU A 839 25.79 44.76 7.23
C LEU A 839 26.53 45.72 8.18
N GLY A 840 27.02 45.22 9.31
CA GLY A 840 27.76 46.02 10.29
C GLY A 840 29.16 46.44 9.84
N PHE A 841 29.72 45.82 8.80
CA PHE A 841 31.05 46.18 8.26
C PHE A 841 30.89 47.23 7.17
N GLN A 842 31.04 48.49 7.55
CA GLN A 842 30.96 49.63 6.64
C GLN A 842 32.35 50.10 6.23
N ASP A 843 32.50 50.39 4.94
CA ASP A 843 33.70 50.99 4.38
C ASP A 843 33.82 52.47 4.77
N ASP A 844 34.92 53.12 4.36
CA ASP A 844 35.18 54.53 4.70
C ASP A 844 34.14 55.50 4.13
N THR A 845 33.34 55.06 3.15
CA THR A 845 32.28 55.85 2.52
C THR A 845 30.91 55.62 3.17
N GLY A 846 30.84 54.75 4.17
CA GLY A 846 29.61 54.41 4.91
C GLY A 846 28.75 53.35 4.23
N PHE A 847 29.26 52.65 3.21
CA PHE A 847 28.56 51.54 2.54
C PHE A 847 28.99 50.19 3.11
N SER A 848 28.04 49.26 3.26
CA SER A 848 28.30 47.92 3.79
C SER A 848 29.05 47.04 2.78
N VAL A 849 30.15 46.43 3.21
CA VAL A 849 30.91 45.47 2.39
C VAL A 849 30.31 44.08 2.54
N PHE A 850 29.90 43.46 1.43
CA PHE A 850 29.36 42.10 1.50
C PHE A 850 30.46 41.05 1.74
N PRO A 851 30.28 40.13 2.71
CA PRO A 851 31.21 39.01 2.94
C PRO A 851 31.21 37.95 1.82
N LEU A 852 30.12 37.86 1.06
CA LEU A 852 29.96 36.95 -0.08
C LEU A 852 29.29 37.67 -1.24
N SER A 853 29.78 37.46 -2.45
CA SER A 853 29.16 38.00 -3.65
C SER A 853 27.90 37.21 -4.03
N PRO A 854 26.92 37.84 -4.70
CA PRO A 854 25.71 37.14 -5.14
C PRO A 854 26.01 35.94 -6.04
N LEU A 855 27.07 36.02 -6.85
CA LEU A 855 27.51 34.90 -7.70
C LEU A 855 28.15 33.75 -6.91
N GLN A 856 28.86 34.03 -5.82
CA GLN A 856 29.33 33.00 -4.89
C GLN A 856 28.16 32.26 -4.24
N ILE A 857 27.13 32.99 -3.79
CA ILE A 857 25.92 32.43 -3.19
C ILE A 857 25.18 31.52 -4.19
N LEU A 858 24.97 31.99 -5.42
CA LEU A 858 24.35 31.17 -6.47
C LEU A 858 25.18 29.91 -6.79
N TRP A 859 26.51 30.02 -6.85
CA TRP A 859 27.37 28.87 -7.06
C TRP A 859 27.24 27.84 -5.93
N ILE A 860 27.22 28.31 -4.68
CA ILE A 860 27.09 27.45 -3.51
C ILE A 860 25.74 26.71 -3.53
N ASN A 861 24.64 27.45 -3.67
CA ASN A 861 23.29 26.93 -3.57
C ASN A 861 22.83 26.10 -4.78
N MET A 862 23.25 26.47 -6.00
CA MET A 862 22.83 25.77 -7.21
C MET A 862 23.73 24.57 -7.51
N LEU A 863 25.05 24.72 -7.42
CA LEU A 863 26.00 23.68 -7.84
C LEU A 863 26.49 22.84 -6.66
N THR A 864 27.08 23.45 -5.64
CA THR A 864 27.80 22.68 -4.62
C THR A 864 26.89 21.93 -3.65
N SER A 865 25.76 22.50 -3.22
CA SER A 865 24.85 21.89 -2.24
C SER A 865 23.82 20.92 -2.87
N SER A 866 23.45 21.14 -4.13
CA SER A 866 22.46 20.31 -4.83
C SER A 866 22.89 18.85 -5.00
N PHE A 867 24.16 18.58 -5.35
CA PHE A 867 24.63 17.21 -5.55
C PHE A 867 24.67 16.39 -4.25
N PRO A 868 25.20 16.90 -3.12
CA PRO A 868 25.05 16.25 -1.82
C PRO A 868 23.60 16.04 -1.41
N ALA A 869 22.70 17.00 -1.67
CA ALA A 869 21.26 16.83 -1.41
C ALA A 869 20.66 15.64 -2.19
N PHE A 870 21.01 15.49 -3.48
CA PHE A 870 20.64 14.30 -4.26
C PHE A 870 21.24 13.01 -3.68
N GLY A 871 22.46 13.07 -3.15
CA GLY A 871 23.11 11.93 -2.49
C GLY A 871 22.39 11.50 -1.21
N LEU A 872 22.01 12.46 -0.36
CA LEU A 872 21.21 12.23 0.84
C LEU A 872 19.83 11.64 0.52
N GLY A 873 19.21 12.06 -0.59
CA GLY A 873 17.97 11.47 -1.10
C GLY A 873 18.07 9.96 -1.41
N ARG A 874 19.28 9.46 -1.68
CA ARG A 874 19.54 8.07 -2.08
C ARG A 874 20.11 7.20 -0.96
N GLU A 875 20.12 7.69 0.27
CA GLU A 875 20.62 6.93 1.41
C GLU A 875 19.78 5.66 1.68
N LYS A 876 20.42 4.64 2.25
CA LYS A 876 19.74 3.40 2.66
C LYS A 876 18.81 3.64 3.86
N ALA A 877 17.87 2.72 4.05
CA ALA A 877 17.01 2.70 5.22
C ALA A 877 17.87 2.53 6.47
N SER A 878 17.51 3.20 7.56
CA SER A 878 18.15 2.94 8.84
C SER A 878 17.77 1.53 9.32
N PRO A 879 18.64 0.79 10.02
CA PRO A 879 18.33 -0.57 10.48
C PRO A 879 17.12 -0.65 11.42
N ASP A 880 16.82 0.44 12.14
CA ASP A 880 15.73 0.60 13.10
C ASP A 880 14.42 1.10 12.46
N VAL A 881 14.36 1.25 11.13
CA VAL A 881 13.20 1.83 10.43
C VAL A 881 11.90 1.08 10.67
N MET A 882 11.97 -0.24 10.88
CA MET A 882 10.84 -1.14 11.18
C MET A 882 10.68 -1.44 12.68
N GLU A 883 11.51 -0.86 13.54
CA GLU A 883 11.40 -1.01 15.01
C GLU A 883 10.79 0.22 15.67
N ARG A 884 10.76 1.35 14.96
CA ARG A 884 10.12 2.58 15.41
C ARG A 884 8.62 2.62 15.06
N PRO A 885 7.80 3.35 15.85
CA PRO A 885 6.39 3.55 15.51
C PRO A 885 6.22 4.37 14.21
N PRO A 886 5.01 4.36 13.60
CA PRO A 886 4.70 5.21 12.45
C PRO A 886 4.87 6.70 12.79
N HIS A 887 5.33 7.49 11.82
CA HIS A 887 5.49 8.93 12.01
C HIS A 887 4.15 9.67 11.89
N ASP A 888 4.04 10.81 12.55
CA ASP A 888 2.84 11.65 12.47
C ASP A 888 2.83 12.48 11.18
N ASN A 889 1.98 12.09 10.23
CA ASN A 889 1.79 12.80 8.96
C ASN A 889 1.29 14.24 9.13
N LYS A 890 0.64 14.59 10.27
CA LYS A 890 0.19 15.97 10.53
C LYS A 890 1.37 16.91 10.70
N LYS A 891 2.35 16.52 11.52
CA LYS A 891 3.63 17.24 11.64
C LYS A 891 4.35 17.28 10.29
N GLY A 892 4.39 16.14 9.58
CA GLY A 892 5.10 16.01 8.31
C GLY A 892 6.59 16.27 8.47
N VAL A 893 7.26 16.73 7.41
CA VAL A 893 8.73 16.81 7.34
C VAL A 893 9.33 17.82 8.33
N PHE A 894 8.64 18.93 8.61
CA PHE A 894 9.11 20.01 9.50
C PHE A 894 8.78 19.74 10.96
N THR A 895 9.53 18.84 11.59
CA THR A 895 9.46 18.63 13.05
C THR A 895 10.15 19.77 13.79
N TRP A 896 9.80 19.95 15.06
CA TRP A 896 10.47 20.96 15.89
C TRP A 896 11.95 20.61 16.14
N GLU A 897 12.30 19.32 16.14
CA GLU A 897 13.70 18.87 16.13
C GLU A 897 14.41 19.37 14.87
N LEU A 898 13.83 19.19 13.67
CA LEU A 898 14.45 19.62 12.42
C LEU A 898 14.64 21.15 12.37
N ILE A 899 13.63 21.91 12.83
CA ILE A 899 13.72 23.39 12.87
C ILE A 899 14.81 23.83 13.86
N THR A 900 14.90 23.21 15.03
CA THR A 900 15.92 23.55 16.03
C THR A 900 17.31 23.21 15.52
N ASP A 901 17.49 22.01 14.93
CA ASP A 901 18.74 21.57 14.32
C ASP A 901 19.18 22.53 13.20
N MET A 902 18.26 22.90 12.31
CA MET A 902 18.51 23.87 11.24
C MET A 902 19.02 25.20 11.77
N LEU A 903 18.41 25.74 12.83
CA LEU A 903 18.83 27.00 13.43
C LEU A 903 20.18 26.89 14.13
N VAL A 904 20.42 25.82 14.89
CA VAL A 904 21.68 25.62 15.61
C VAL A 904 22.84 25.41 14.64
N TYR A 905 22.72 24.48 13.70
CA TYR A 905 23.77 24.20 12.73
C TYR A 905 24.03 25.41 11.81
N GLY A 906 22.99 26.10 11.37
CA GLY A 906 23.12 27.30 10.55
C GLY A 906 23.80 28.43 11.31
N THR A 907 23.50 28.60 12.60
CA THR A 907 24.17 29.58 13.45
C THR A 907 25.65 29.27 13.64
N ILE A 908 26.02 28.01 13.90
CA ILE A 908 27.43 27.62 14.03
C ILE A 908 28.16 27.89 12.70
N GLN A 909 27.55 27.50 11.57
CA GLN A 909 28.12 27.70 10.24
C GLN A 909 28.33 29.19 9.93
N GLY A 910 27.29 30.02 10.09
CA GLY A 910 27.38 31.46 9.84
C GLY A 910 28.38 32.18 10.76
N THR A 911 28.46 31.76 12.03
CA THR A 911 29.42 32.33 12.99
C THR A 911 30.87 31.96 12.65
N CYS A 912 31.14 30.74 12.19
CA CYS A 912 32.50 30.34 11.75
C CYS A 912 32.96 31.20 10.57
N CYS A 913 32.11 31.33 9.54
CA CYS A 913 32.41 32.17 8.38
C CYS A 913 32.61 33.65 8.77
N LEU A 914 31.78 34.17 9.67
CA LEU A 914 31.91 35.53 10.19
C LEU A 914 33.22 35.72 10.96
N MET A 915 33.60 34.76 11.80
CA MET A 915 34.88 34.79 12.53
C MET A 915 36.07 34.82 11.58
N THR A 916 36.06 34.02 10.51
CA THR A 916 37.12 34.04 9.49
C THR A 916 37.16 35.38 8.75
N PHE A 917 36.01 35.93 8.38
CA PHE A 917 35.93 37.25 7.75
C PHE A 917 36.56 38.33 8.64
N VAL A 918 36.15 38.40 9.91
CA VAL A 918 36.66 39.36 10.89
C VAL A 918 38.16 39.16 11.13
N PHE A 919 38.60 37.91 11.26
CA PHE A 919 40.01 37.60 11.51
C PHE A 919 40.93 37.99 10.35
N ILE A 920 40.47 37.92 9.11
CA ILE A 920 41.26 38.34 7.94
C ILE A 920 41.23 39.86 7.77
N VAL A 921 40.06 40.48 7.93
CA VAL A 921 39.90 41.94 7.76
C VAL A 921 40.63 42.74 8.83
N TYR A 922 40.60 42.29 10.09
CA TYR A 922 41.27 42.95 11.23
C TYR A 922 42.52 42.19 11.69
N GLY A 923 43.02 41.30 10.85
CA GLY A 923 44.21 40.47 11.10
C GLY A 923 45.51 41.14 10.70
N PRO A 924 46.61 40.37 10.58
CA PRO A 924 47.91 40.92 10.20
C PRO A 924 47.91 41.41 8.74
N GLY A 925 47.83 42.73 8.53
CA GLY A 925 47.82 43.39 7.22
C GLY A 925 47.56 44.90 7.31
N PRO A 926 47.45 45.63 6.18
CA PRO A 926 46.98 47.01 6.19
C PRO A 926 45.52 47.09 6.66
N ASP A 927 45.27 47.89 7.69
CA ASP A 927 43.95 48.07 8.30
C ASP A 927 42.98 48.79 7.35
N GLY A 928 41.76 48.27 7.21
CA GLY A 928 40.64 48.98 6.57
C GLY A 928 39.81 48.15 5.60
N LEU A 929 38.56 48.57 5.39
CA LEU A 929 37.59 47.93 4.48
C LEU A 929 37.65 48.47 3.04
N GLY A 930 38.61 49.35 2.74
CA GLY A 930 38.80 49.94 1.41
C GLY A 930 37.69 50.93 1.01
N GLN A 931 37.55 51.20 -0.30
CA GLN A 931 36.50 52.07 -0.86
C GLN A 931 35.90 51.42 -2.12
N ASP A 932 34.57 51.30 -2.17
CA ASP A 932 33.80 50.70 -3.29
C ASP A 932 34.28 49.29 -3.69
N CYS A 933 34.55 48.45 -2.69
CA CYS A 933 35.04 47.08 -2.90
C CYS A 933 33.94 46.11 -3.37
N ASN A 934 32.72 46.59 -3.56
CA ASN A 934 31.54 45.79 -3.94
C ASN A 934 31.40 45.65 -5.47
N ARG A 935 31.88 46.62 -6.25
CA ARG A 935 31.69 46.66 -7.72
C ARG A 935 32.94 46.25 -8.48
N THR A 936 34.08 46.87 -8.20
CA THR A 936 35.33 46.67 -8.93
C THR A 936 36.52 46.37 -8.02
N TYR A 937 37.54 45.71 -8.55
CA TYR A 937 38.78 45.47 -7.84
C TYR A 937 39.67 46.71 -7.88
N ASN A 938 40.06 47.21 -6.71
CA ASN A 938 41.06 48.26 -6.50
C ASN A 938 42.14 47.76 -5.51
N ASP A 939 43.33 48.38 -5.51
CA ASP A 939 44.43 47.96 -4.62
C ASP A 939 44.10 48.11 -3.12
N THR A 940 43.20 49.03 -2.77
CA THR A 940 42.66 49.20 -1.41
C THR A 940 41.70 48.08 -0.99
N CYS A 941 41.20 47.28 -1.94
CA CYS A 941 40.24 46.20 -1.72
C CYS A 941 40.88 44.81 -1.63
N ASP A 942 42.21 44.71 -1.66
CA ASP A 942 42.93 43.43 -1.67
C ASP A 942 42.54 42.55 -0.47
N VAL A 943 42.46 43.13 0.73
CA VAL A 943 42.08 42.43 1.96
C VAL A 943 40.66 41.88 1.89
N VAL A 944 39.70 42.69 1.45
CA VAL A 944 38.29 42.29 1.29
C VAL A 944 38.14 41.16 0.26
N PHE A 945 38.82 41.25 -0.88
CA PHE A 945 38.74 40.23 -1.93
C PHE A 945 39.37 38.90 -1.50
N ARG A 946 40.40 38.92 -0.65
CA ARG A 946 40.96 37.70 -0.04
C ARG A 946 40.06 37.14 1.06
N ALA A 947 39.48 38.00 1.90
CA ALA A 947 38.52 37.60 2.92
C ALA A 947 37.29 36.90 2.28
N ARG A 948 36.75 37.45 1.20
CA ARG A 948 35.66 36.81 0.42
C ARG A 948 36.05 35.44 -0.12
N ALA A 949 37.26 35.29 -0.65
CA ALA A 949 37.74 33.99 -1.15
C ALA A 949 37.88 32.96 -0.03
N ALA A 950 38.40 33.36 1.13
CA ALA A 950 38.53 32.49 2.29
C ALA A 950 37.16 32.05 2.85
N VAL A 951 36.22 33.00 3.00
CA VAL A 951 34.85 32.72 3.44
C VAL A 951 34.11 31.84 2.44
N PHE A 952 34.27 32.07 1.13
CA PHE A 952 33.71 31.22 0.08
C PHE A 952 34.25 29.79 0.16
N ALA A 953 35.57 29.62 0.30
CA ALA A 953 36.21 28.32 0.43
C ALA A 953 35.74 27.58 1.69
N GLU A 954 35.74 28.27 2.83
CA GLU A 954 35.29 27.74 4.11
C GLU A 954 33.82 27.32 4.04
N LEU A 955 32.91 28.24 3.67
CA LEU A 955 31.48 27.96 3.61
C LEU A 955 31.18 26.77 2.71
N THR A 956 31.84 26.69 1.55
CA THR A 956 31.71 25.54 0.65
C THR A 956 32.10 24.24 1.35
N TRP A 957 33.23 24.19 2.05
CA TRP A 957 33.65 22.99 2.79
C TRP A 957 32.73 22.67 3.97
N LEU A 958 32.27 23.65 4.74
CA LEU A 958 31.33 23.44 5.84
C LEU A 958 30.03 22.81 5.33
N ILE A 959 29.47 23.33 4.24
CA ILE A 959 28.26 22.80 3.61
C ILE A 959 28.49 21.36 3.15
N LEU A 960 29.57 21.09 2.42
CA LEU A 960 29.83 19.76 1.89
C LEU A 960 30.05 18.72 3.02
N ILE A 961 30.77 19.08 4.08
CA ILE A 961 30.98 18.21 5.25
C ILE A 961 29.68 18.00 6.03
N SER A 962 28.81 19.02 6.11
CA SER A 962 27.49 18.89 6.74
C SER A 962 26.64 17.78 6.09
N ALA A 963 26.83 17.52 4.79
CA ALA A 963 26.11 16.45 4.10
C ALA A 963 26.50 15.05 4.62
N TRP A 964 27.74 14.83 5.05
CA TRP A 964 28.13 13.57 5.71
C TRP A 964 27.59 13.49 7.14
N GLU A 965 27.54 14.62 7.83
CA GLU A 965 27.00 14.71 9.18
C GLU A 965 25.50 14.44 9.24
N PHE A 966 24.74 14.90 8.24
CA PHE A 966 23.29 14.71 8.16
C PHE A 966 22.87 13.31 7.70
N LYS A 967 23.81 12.39 7.43
CA LYS A 967 23.47 10.96 7.25
C LYS A 967 22.70 10.39 8.46
N ALA A 968 22.96 10.92 9.65
CA ALA A 968 22.18 10.61 10.84
C ALA A 968 21.86 11.88 11.66
N LEU A 969 20.57 12.11 11.94
CA LEU A 969 20.09 13.29 12.68
C LEU A 969 20.53 13.32 14.15
N ARG A 970 20.71 12.14 14.77
CA ARG A 970 21.09 11.99 16.18
C ARG A 970 22.37 11.23 16.44
N ARG A 971 22.79 10.33 15.54
CA ARG A 971 24.01 9.52 15.73
C ARG A 971 25.24 10.29 15.25
N SER A 972 26.39 9.93 15.80
CA SER A 972 27.68 10.55 15.46
C SER A 972 28.10 10.13 14.06
N MET A 973 28.73 11.02 13.30
CA MET A 973 29.32 10.73 12.00
C MET A 973 30.38 9.62 12.09
N PHE A 974 31.09 9.51 13.22
CA PHE A 974 32.11 8.48 13.44
C PHE A 974 31.54 7.08 13.73
N ARG A 975 30.24 6.98 14.02
CA ARG A 975 29.54 5.71 14.26
C ARG A 975 28.05 5.84 13.93
N ILE A 976 27.72 5.64 12.66
CA ILE A 976 26.35 5.75 12.14
C ILE A 976 25.56 4.46 12.43
N ASN A 977 26.19 3.30 12.19
CA ASN A 977 25.58 2.00 12.43
C ASN A 977 25.86 1.49 13.85
N ALA A 978 24.81 1.34 14.67
CA ALA A 978 24.93 0.85 16.04
C ALA A 978 25.25 -0.65 16.14
N HIS A 979 24.95 -1.43 15.09
CA HIS A 979 25.15 -2.88 15.03
C HIS A 979 26.48 -3.29 14.37
N ASP A 980 27.27 -2.33 13.85
CA ASP A 980 28.58 -2.64 13.31
C ASP A 980 29.57 -2.95 14.45
N THR A 981 30.34 -4.02 14.30
CA THR A 981 31.30 -4.51 15.29
C THR A 981 32.71 -3.97 15.08
N ARG A 982 32.95 -3.23 13.98
CA ARG A 982 34.25 -2.64 13.67
C ARG A 982 34.62 -1.51 14.63
N ALA A 983 35.90 -1.43 14.99
CA ALA A 983 36.42 -0.41 15.91
C ALA A 983 36.31 1.02 15.34
N PHE A 984 36.46 1.18 14.01
CA PHE A 984 36.36 2.46 13.32
C PHE A 984 35.59 2.33 11.99
N PRO A 985 34.25 2.43 12.00
CA PRO A 985 33.41 2.21 10.82
C PRO A 985 33.32 3.42 9.86
N PHE A 986 33.83 4.59 10.25
CA PHE A 986 33.70 5.88 9.54
C PHE A 986 33.91 5.80 8.02
N PHE A 987 35.05 5.28 7.56
CA PHE A 987 35.36 5.25 6.11
C PHE A 987 34.42 4.32 5.34
N HIS A 988 34.00 3.22 5.95
CA HIS A 988 33.07 2.29 5.33
C HIS A 988 31.66 2.88 5.27
N ASP A 989 31.20 3.48 6.37
CA ASP A 989 29.86 4.08 6.49
C ASP A 989 29.70 5.24 5.50
N ILE A 990 30.74 6.05 5.26
CA ILE A 990 30.67 7.14 4.27
C ILE A 990 30.71 6.58 2.84
N TRP A 991 31.59 5.61 2.55
CA TRP A 991 31.75 5.04 1.21
C TRP A 991 30.55 4.23 0.73
N GLU A 992 29.70 3.76 1.64
CA GLU A 992 28.48 3.01 1.30
C GLU A 992 27.56 3.77 0.32
N ASN A 993 27.52 5.11 0.42
CA ASN A 993 26.88 5.97 -0.57
C ASN A 993 27.93 6.64 -1.44
N GLN A 994 28.38 5.93 -2.47
CA GLN A 994 29.43 6.39 -3.39
C GLN A 994 29.08 7.71 -4.10
N PHE A 995 27.79 7.92 -4.42
CA PHE A 995 27.36 9.16 -5.05
C PHE A 995 27.53 10.35 -4.11
N LEU A 996 27.12 10.23 -2.84
CA LEU A 996 27.31 11.25 -1.82
C LEU A 996 28.80 11.51 -1.52
N PHE A 997 29.62 10.45 -1.50
CA PHE A 997 31.06 10.59 -1.30
C PHE A 997 31.70 11.42 -2.42
N TRP A 998 31.45 11.06 -3.68
CA TRP A 998 32.05 11.75 -4.82
C TRP A 998 31.47 13.15 -5.02
N SER A 999 30.20 13.41 -4.71
CA SER A 999 29.64 14.76 -4.77
C SER A 999 30.33 15.71 -3.79
N VAL A 1000 30.63 15.23 -2.58
CA VAL A 1000 31.39 16.00 -1.57
C VAL A 1000 32.83 16.21 -2.00
N VAL A 1001 33.53 15.17 -2.44
CA VAL A 1001 34.95 15.26 -2.84
C VAL A 1001 35.13 16.17 -4.06
N ILE A 1002 34.31 16.01 -5.10
CA ILE A 1002 34.37 16.85 -6.31
C ILE A 1002 34.00 18.29 -5.96
N GLY A 1003 32.97 18.50 -5.13
CA GLY A 1003 32.60 19.83 -4.64
C GLY A 1003 33.75 20.50 -3.88
N ALA A 1004 34.44 19.76 -3.00
CA ALA A 1004 35.53 20.31 -2.20
C ALA A 1004 36.74 20.67 -3.07
N LEU A 1005 37.03 19.86 -4.09
CA LEU A 1005 38.08 20.12 -5.07
C LEU A 1005 37.73 21.28 -6.03
N SER A 1006 36.44 21.58 -6.24
CA SER A 1006 36.00 22.68 -7.10
C SER A 1006 36.34 24.08 -6.55
N VAL A 1007 36.66 24.18 -5.26
CA VAL A 1007 37.08 25.45 -4.62
C VAL A 1007 38.42 25.94 -5.19
N PHE A 1008 39.39 25.06 -5.41
CA PHE A 1008 40.71 25.44 -5.93
C PHE A 1008 40.66 26.14 -7.29
N PRO A 1009 40.01 25.59 -8.33
CA PRO A 1009 39.89 26.30 -9.61
C PRO A 1009 39.07 27.59 -9.48
N ALA A 1010 38.02 27.63 -8.65
CA ALA A 1010 37.22 28.84 -8.46
C ALA A 1010 38.03 30.00 -7.84
N VAL A 1011 39.00 29.71 -6.97
CA VAL A 1011 39.82 30.70 -6.28
C VAL A 1011 41.03 31.16 -7.12
N TYR A 1012 41.66 30.25 -7.87
CA TYR A 1012 42.95 30.54 -8.55
C TYR A 1012 42.86 30.79 -10.05
N ILE A 1013 41.77 30.44 -10.75
CA ILE A 1013 41.66 30.71 -12.19
C ILE A 1013 41.52 32.22 -12.45
N PRO A 1014 42.45 32.85 -13.19
CA PRO A 1014 42.39 34.28 -13.50
C PRO A 1014 41.14 34.65 -14.30
N GLY A 1015 40.53 35.80 -13.99
CA GLY A 1015 39.30 36.28 -14.64
C GLY A 1015 38.03 35.67 -14.04
N LEU A 1016 38.03 34.37 -13.73
CA LEU A 1016 36.96 33.74 -12.94
C LEU A 1016 36.96 34.27 -11.50
N ASN A 1017 38.13 34.42 -10.90
CA ASN A 1017 38.26 34.91 -9.53
C ASN A 1017 37.88 36.39 -9.38
N THR A 1018 38.54 37.30 -10.10
CA THR A 1018 38.41 38.75 -9.90
C THR A 1018 37.18 39.35 -10.56
N SER A 1019 36.79 38.89 -11.76
CA SER A 1019 35.73 39.51 -12.55
C SER A 1019 34.36 38.84 -12.36
N VAL A 1020 34.33 37.53 -12.09
CA VAL A 1020 33.08 36.78 -11.87
C VAL A 1020 32.79 36.66 -10.38
N PHE A 1021 33.66 36.02 -9.59
CA PHE A 1021 33.38 35.79 -8.16
C PHE A 1021 33.68 36.98 -7.25
N LYS A 1022 34.31 38.05 -7.77
CA LYS A 1022 34.72 39.26 -7.02
C LYS A 1022 35.60 38.91 -5.81
N HIS A 1023 36.56 37.99 -6.01
CA HIS A 1023 37.52 37.54 -5.00
C HIS A 1023 38.94 37.35 -5.58
N LYS A 1024 39.96 37.13 -4.73
CA LYS A 1024 41.36 36.94 -5.16
C LYS A 1024 41.96 35.69 -4.51
N GLY A 1025 43.01 35.14 -5.14
CA GLY A 1025 43.71 33.96 -4.63
C GLY A 1025 44.23 34.16 -3.20
N ILE A 1026 44.03 33.15 -2.35
CA ILE A 1026 44.43 33.13 -0.94
C ILE A 1026 45.73 32.35 -0.72
N SER A 1027 46.39 32.61 0.41
CA SER A 1027 47.70 32.07 0.81
C SER A 1027 47.65 31.53 2.25
N TRP A 1028 48.07 32.31 3.25
CA TRP A 1028 47.97 31.95 4.67
C TRP A 1028 46.52 31.91 5.17
N GLU A 1029 45.61 32.58 4.46
CA GLU A 1029 44.18 32.66 4.76
C GLU A 1029 43.47 31.29 4.64
N TRP A 1030 44.15 30.25 4.12
CA TRP A 1030 43.70 28.86 4.21
C TRP A 1030 43.69 28.31 5.64
N ALA A 1031 44.57 28.80 6.52
CA ALA A 1031 44.66 28.32 7.89
C ALA A 1031 43.36 28.53 8.70
N PRO A 1032 42.75 29.73 8.75
CA PRO A 1032 41.47 29.91 9.45
C PRO A 1032 40.35 29.07 8.83
N ALA A 1033 40.28 28.95 7.49
CA ALA A 1033 39.29 28.12 6.82
C ALA A 1033 39.37 26.64 7.25
N VAL A 1034 40.58 26.07 7.37
CA VAL A 1034 40.78 24.69 7.84
C VAL A 1034 40.45 24.55 9.34
N VAL A 1035 40.85 25.51 10.17
CA VAL A 1035 40.57 25.47 11.62
C VAL A 1035 39.06 25.52 11.88
N CYS A 1036 38.33 26.39 11.20
CA CYS A 1036 36.88 26.51 11.34
C CYS A 1036 36.14 25.23 10.92
N VAL A 1037 36.66 24.45 9.96
CA VAL A 1037 36.11 23.12 9.66
C VAL A 1037 36.12 22.20 10.88
N PHE A 1038 37.24 22.14 11.62
CA PHE A 1038 37.33 21.32 12.83
C PHE A 1038 36.41 21.83 13.94
N VAL A 1039 36.30 23.17 14.09
CA VAL A 1039 35.38 23.79 15.06
C VAL A 1039 33.94 23.47 14.72
N PHE A 1040 33.55 23.55 13.45
CA PHE A 1040 32.20 23.24 12.98
C PHE A 1040 31.82 21.78 13.20
N VAL A 1041 32.68 20.83 12.80
CA VAL A 1041 32.46 19.39 13.04
C VAL A 1041 32.34 19.09 14.53
N SER A 1042 33.23 19.67 15.34
CA SER A 1042 33.18 19.51 16.80
C SER A 1042 31.90 20.09 17.40
N GLY A 1043 31.43 21.23 16.90
CA GLY A 1043 30.19 21.88 17.32
C GLY A 1043 28.95 21.05 16.99
N MET A 1044 28.88 20.48 15.78
CA MET A 1044 27.78 19.59 15.38
C MET A 1044 27.77 18.30 16.21
N GLU A 1045 28.92 17.67 16.41
CA GLU A 1045 29.04 16.46 17.22
C GLU A 1045 28.73 16.72 18.70
N ALA A 1046 29.14 17.87 19.23
CA ALA A 1046 28.76 18.32 20.57
C ALA A 1046 27.25 18.51 20.68
N TRP A 1047 26.59 19.15 19.70
CA TRP A 1047 25.13 19.29 19.69
C TRP A 1047 24.42 17.94 19.65
N LYS A 1048 24.85 17.03 18.77
CA LYS A 1048 24.33 15.66 18.71
C LYS A 1048 24.55 14.92 20.04
N TYR A 1049 25.71 15.09 20.68
CA TYR A 1049 25.99 14.51 21.99
C TYR A 1049 25.05 15.07 23.06
N VAL A 1050 24.83 16.38 23.10
CA VAL A 1050 23.89 17.04 24.03
C VAL A 1050 22.48 16.51 23.82
N LYS A 1051 22.00 16.40 22.57
CA LYS A 1051 20.67 15.81 22.27
C LYS A 1051 20.57 14.37 22.81
N ARG A 1052 21.59 13.54 22.59
CA ARG A 1052 21.62 12.15 23.08
C ARG A 1052 21.67 12.06 24.61
N ALA A 1053 22.44 12.91 25.27
CA ALA A 1053 22.64 12.91 26.72
C ALA A 1053 21.44 13.50 27.47
N ALA A 1054 20.90 14.62 27.00
CA ALA A 1054 19.74 15.29 27.61
C ALA A 1054 18.42 14.59 27.30
N GLY A 1055 18.38 13.76 26.25
CA GLY A 1055 17.14 13.11 25.78
C GLY A 1055 16.13 14.12 25.22
N TRP A 1056 16.58 15.29 24.78
CA TRP A 1056 15.72 16.28 24.15
C TRP A 1056 15.12 15.71 22.86
N PHE A 1057 13.84 16.02 22.62
CA PHE A 1057 13.05 15.51 21.49
C PHE A 1057 12.83 13.99 21.48
N LYS A 1058 13.21 13.26 22.54
CA LYS A 1058 12.99 11.81 22.66
C LYS A 1058 11.50 11.46 22.69
N GLU A 1059 10.65 12.38 23.15
CA GLU A 1059 9.19 12.25 23.16
C GLU A 1059 8.56 12.05 21.77
N GLU A 1060 9.23 12.42 20.67
CA GLU A 1060 8.73 12.16 19.31
C GLU A 1060 8.94 10.71 18.83
N GLU A 1061 9.77 9.92 19.51
CA GLU A 1061 9.90 8.46 19.29
C GLU A 1061 9.16 7.63 20.34
N THR A 1062 8.82 8.21 21.51
CA THR A 1062 8.43 7.46 22.70
C THR A 1062 7.03 7.75 23.23
N GLU A 1063 6.01 7.81 22.36
CA GLU A 1063 4.64 7.49 22.81
C GLU A 1063 4.41 5.98 23.02
N GLY A 1064 5.45 5.15 22.92
CA GLY A 1064 5.34 3.75 23.35
C GLY A 1064 6.47 3.21 24.22
N MET A 1065 7.58 3.93 24.42
CA MET A 1065 8.71 3.41 25.21
C MET A 1065 8.72 3.91 26.68
N LYS A 1066 7.56 4.17 27.29
CA LYS A 1066 7.47 4.29 28.76
C LYS A 1066 7.35 2.89 29.37
N GLY A 1067 8.51 2.30 29.70
CA GLY A 1067 8.59 1.01 30.36
C GLY A 1067 9.98 0.65 30.85
N ARG A 1068 10.78 1.61 31.34
CA ARG A 1068 12.04 1.29 32.04
C ARG A 1068 12.55 2.42 32.95
N ARG A 1069 11.82 2.72 34.03
CA ARG A 1069 12.34 3.25 35.30
C ARG A 1069 11.41 2.79 36.44
N PRO A 1070 11.92 2.26 37.57
CA PRO A 1070 11.09 1.94 38.73
C PRO A 1070 10.91 3.20 39.59
N GLY A 1071 9.66 3.62 39.78
CA GLY A 1071 9.34 4.71 40.72
C GLY A 1071 8.15 5.56 40.30
N HIS A 1072 7.07 5.43 41.06
CA HIS A 1072 5.83 6.23 41.10
C HIS A 1072 4.74 5.95 40.06
N ALA A 1073 3.59 5.55 40.61
CA ALA A 1073 2.34 5.23 39.95
C ALA A 1073 1.33 6.38 40.15
N ALA A 1074 0.67 6.81 39.08
CA ALA A 1074 -0.72 7.28 39.05
C ALA A 1074 -1.18 7.56 37.60
N GLY A 1075 -2.18 6.78 37.14
CA GLY A 1075 -3.15 7.12 36.08
C GLY A 1075 -2.66 7.47 34.67
N ALA A 1076 -2.55 6.48 33.77
CA ALA A 1076 -2.63 6.69 32.32
C ALA A 1076 -3.07 5.40 31.59
N ALA A 1077 -3.95 5.55 30.60
CA ALA A 1077 -4.64 4.51 29.84
C ALA A 1077 -3.68 3.46 29.23
N LEU A 1078 -4.02 2.18 29.43
CA LEU A 1078 -3.26 1.02 28.97
C LEU A 1078 -3.43 0.82 27.45
N SER A 1079 -2.41 1.20 26.67
CA SER A 1079 -2.24 0.68 25.31
C SER A 1079 -1.60 -0.70 25.39
N LEU A 1080 -2.31 -1.70 24.85
CA LEU A 1080 -1.86 -3.09 24.74
C LEU A 1080 -0.72 -3.19 23.71
N ARG A 1081 0.50 -2.90 24.13
CA ARG A 1081 1.71 -3.34 23.41
C ARG A 1081 1.83 -4.86 23.54
N GLN A 1082 1.51 -5.58 22.47
CA GLN A 1082 1.83 -7.00 22.32
C GLN A 1082 3.35 -7.20 22.33
N GLY A 1083 3.90 -7.64 23.46
CA GLY A 1083 5.29 -8.05 23.59
C GLY A 1083 5.39 -9.39 24.31
N PHE A 1084 5.59 -10.49 23.58
CA PHE A 1084 5.87 -11.81 24.17
C PHE A 1084 6.72 -12.70 23.26
N PHE A 1085 7.88 -12.20 22.79
CA PHE A 1085 8.90 -13.06 22.17
C PHE A 1085 10.34 -12.82 22.64
N THR A 1086 10.57 -12.08 23.72
CA THR A 1086 11.89 -11.97 24.36
C THR A 1086 11.91 -12.71 25.70
N MET A 1087 12.07 -14.03 25.64
CA MET A 1087 12.48 -14.86 26.77
C MET A 1087 13.46 -15.94 26.29
N THR A 1088 14.64 -15.48 25.84
CA THR A 1088 15.87 -16.29 25.76
C THR A 1088 17.09 -15.37 25.72
N ARG A 1089 17.45 -14.76 26.86
CA ARG A 1089 18.87 -14.56 27.25
C ARG A 1089 18.99 -13.96 28.65
N SER A 1090 19.91 -14.57 29.39
CA SER A 1090 20.50 -14.19 30.68
C SER A 1090 19.60 -14.25 31.93
N PHE A 1091 19.67 -15.38 32.63
CA PHE A 1091 19.81 -15.37 34.08
C PHE A 1091 20.95 -16.32 34.48
N THR A 1092 22.16 -15.76 34.53
CA THR A 1092 23.28 -16.30 35.29
C THR A 1092 23.76 -15.24 36.26
N LYS A 1093 23.30 -15.32 37.50
CA LYS A 1093 24.11 -15.11 38.71
C LYS A 1093 23.26 -15.35 39.96
N SER A 1094 23.55 -16.47 40.60
CA SER A 1094 23.22 -16.78 41.99
C SER A 1094 24.12 -16.03 42.96
N LYS A 1095 23.55 -15.57 44.08
CA LYS A 1095 24.09 -15.43 45.45
C LYS A 1095 23.13 -14.47 46.19
N SER A 1096 22.72 -14.63 47.44
CA SER A 1096 22.91 -15.60 48.52
C SER A 1096 22.07 -15.09 49.71
N GLU A 1097 21.58 -15.99 50.56
CA GLU A 1097 21.23 -15.80 51.98
C GLU A 1097 20.04 -14.89 52.35
N GLU A 1098 18.93 -15.41 52.92
CA GLU A 1098 18.71 -15.82 54.32
C GLU A 1098 18.22 -14.66 55.23
N LYS A 1099 16.92 -14.63 55.58
CA LYS A 1099 16.39 -14.82 56.96
C LYS A 1099 14.92 -14.45 57.12
N GLN A 1100 14.24 -15.37 57.80
CA GLN A 1100 12.90 -15.27 58.39
C GLN A 1100 12.80 -14.14 59.43
N ARG A 1101 11.59 -13.58 59.60
CA ARG A 1101 10.81 -13.61 60.87
C ARG A 1101 9.44 -12.93 60.74
N VAL A 1102 8.40 -13.72 61.01
CA VAL A 1102 7.06 -13.36 61.55
C VAL A 1102 7.27 -12.88 63.03
N PRO A 1103 6.35 -12.25 63.83
CA PRO A 1103 4.89 -12.33 63.77
C PRO A 1103 4.01 -11.17 64.35
N THR A 1104 2.67 -11.39 64.29
CA THR A 1104 1.59 -11.08 65.29
C THR A 1104 1.01 -9.67 65.53
N ALA A 1105 -0.28 -9.52 65.15
CA ALA A 1105 -1.53 -9.43 65.98
C ALA A 1105 -1.75 -8.42 67.14
N ARG A 1106 -3.04 -8.01 67.23
CA ARG A 1106 -3.85 -7.38 68.35
C ARG A 1106 -3.84 -5.85 68.46
N ALA A 1107 -4.89 -5.13 68.88
CA ALA A 1107 -6.33 -5.33 69.11
C ALA A 1107 -6.94 -3.94 69.51
N LEU A 1108 -8.30 -3.85 69.59
CA LEU A 1108 -9.12 -2.86 70.35
C LEU A 1108 -9.25 -1.46 69.69
N GLU A 1109 -10.36 -0.71 69.70
CA GLU A 1109 -11.59 -0.73 70.52
C GLU A 1109 -12.65 0.22 69.90
N ASP A 1110 -13.93 -0.12 70.09
CA ASP A 1110 -15.11 0.74 70.32
C ASP A 1110 -15.64 1.83 69.35
N GLY A 1111 -16.97 1.75 69.12
CA GLY A 1111 -17.83 2.87 69.56
C GLY A 1111 -18.76 3.57 68.55
N ALA A 1112 -19.87 2.91 68.21
CA ALA A 1112 -21.24 3.45 68.07
C ALA A 1112 -21.53 4.81 67.36
N LYS A 1113 -22.45 4.79 66.37
CA LYS A 1113 -23.85 5.28 66.52
C LYS A 1113 -24.65 5.29 65.19
N THR A 1114 -25.89 4.78 65.28
CA THR A 1114 -27.12 5.14 64.52
C THR A 1114 -27.14 4.92 63.00
N GLY A 1115 -28.13 4.29 62.35
CA GLY A 1115 -29.47 3.86 62.73
C GLY A 1115 -30.42 4.03 61.53
N ARG A 1116 -30.97 2.91 61.05
CA ARG A 1116 -32.20 2.72 60.22
C ARG A 1116 -32.27 3.23 58.76
N ALA A 1117 -32.51 2.23 57.90
CA ALA A 1117 -33.08 2.19 56.54
C ALA A 1117 -34.55 2.75 56.48
N PRO A 1118 -35.35 2.65 55.39
CA PRO A 1118 -35.16 1.91 54.12
C PRO A 1118 -35.72 2.54 52.80
N VAL A 1119 -35.38 1.90 51.67
CA VAL A 1119 -36.18 1.58 50.45
C VAL A 1119 -36.93 2.70 49.69
N VAL A 1120 -36.86 2.70 48.35
CA VAL A 1120 -38.01 2.72 47.39
C VAL A 1120 -37.51 2.86 45.93
N LEU A 1121 -37.89 1.90 45.08
CA LEU A 1121 -37.96 1.98 43.61
C LEU A 1121 -39.17 2.83 43.18
N PRO A 1122 -39.16 3.52 42.03
CA PRO A 1122 -40.14 3.21 40.98
C PRO A 1122 -39.55 3.31 39.56
N ARG A 1123 -39.83 2.36 38.64
CA ARG A 1123 -40.98 2.20 37.71
C ARG A 1123 -40.94 3.04 36.42
N VAL A 1124 -41.02 2.26 35.34
CA VAL A 1124 -41.45 2.47 33.95
C VAL A 1124 -42.75 3.30 33.78
N ARG A 1125 -42.80 4.18 32.75
CA ARG A 1125 -43.87 4.33 31.70
C ARG A 1125 -43.68 5.62 30.87
N GLU A 1126 -43.62 5.53 29.54
CA GLU A 1126 -44.65 5.83 28.50
C GLU A 1126 -44.79 7.32 28.10
N ASP A 1127 -44.76 7.53 26.78
CA ASP A 1127 -45.31 8.58 25.93
C ASP A 1127 -44.91 10.06 26.10
N VAL A 1128 -44.15 10.61 25.13
CA VAL A 1128 -44.55 11.59 24.08
C VAL A 1128 -43.59 11.47 22.90
#